data_AF-A0A094KP16-F1
#
_entry.id   AF-A0A094KP16-F1
#
_cell.length_a   1.000
_cell.length_b   1.000
_cell.length_c   1.000
_cell.angle_alpha   90.00
_cell.angle_beta   90.00
_cell.angle_gamma   90.00
#
_symmetry.space_group_name_H-M   'P 1'
#
loop_
_entity.id
_entity.type
_entity.pdbx_description
1 polymer ?
#
loop_
_entity_poly.entity_id
_entity_poly.type
_entity_poly.pdbx_seq_one_letter_code
_entity_poly.pdbx_strand_id
1 'polypeptide(L)'
;MFPLKDTEMGASTFFASALPHDVCGSNGLPLTPNSIKILGRFQILKTITHPRLCQYVDITRGKHERLVVAAEHCEKSLEDLLRERKPVSSSRILCIAYEVLQGLQYMNKHGMVHRALSPCNILLDRKGHVKLAKFGLYHMTAQGVDVDFPIGYPSYLAPEVIAQGIVKPNDHAQCEKPLPSGPKSDLWSLGIILFELCMGRKLFQSLDIAERLKFIIMLGCVDDIVTVLAEEHGCLDVIKDLSENIISLLKKCLTFQPSKRQVFKELLHDSLFSEVSSAYPPFHKPVGLFSSSPRCANLTLPEDISQLCKDEDNDYLAERSIEEVYYLWCLAGGDLEKELVNKEIIRSKPPVCTLPNFLLEDGESFGQGRDRSSLLDDTTVTLSLCQLRNRLKDVGGEAFYPLLEDDQSTLPHSNSSNELSAAASLPLIIRERDTEYQLNRIVLFDRLLKAYPYKKNQIWKEARVDIPPLLRGITWAALLGVEGAIEAKYDAIDKDTPIPTDRQIEVDIPRCHQYDELLSSPEGHAKFRRVLKAWVVSHPDLVYWQGLDSLCAPFLYLNFNNEALAYACMSAFIPKYLYNFFLKDNSHVIQEYLTVFSQMIAFHDPELSNHLNEIGFIPDLYAIPWFLTMFTHVFPLHKIFHLWDTLLLGNSSFPFCIGVAILQQLRDRLLANGFNECILLFSDLPEIDIERCVRESINLFRWTPKSATYRQYAQPPRQASETNGTRSSMSCFSADYQEAPRSDLSRDSIKLDDLKAEVSPRISAEDLIDLCELTGPSHSKTPVKKTKSSKPKLLVVDIRNSEDFNRGHISGSINVPFASAFTAEGDLVQCPATATLQSFKGRVVVIVGNAVKNTAA
;
A
#
# COMPACT_ATOMS: atom_id res chain seq x y z
N MET A 1 -9.18 12.25 -2.87
CA MET A 1 -9.41 12.09 -4.32
C MET A 1 -10.73 12.73 -4.69
N PHE A 2 -10.97 13.03 -5.97
CA PHE A 2 -12.27 13.53 -6.39
C PHE A 2 -13.31 12.41 -6.44
N PRO A 3 -14.57 12.72 -6.11
CA PRO A 3 -15.68 11.79 -6.32
C PRO A 3 -15.89 11.54 -7.82
N LEU A 4 -16.43 10.37 -8.18
CA LEU A 4 -16.72 10.00 -9.57
C LEU A 4 -17.69 10.98 -10.22
N LYS A 5 -18.75 11.37 -9.50
CA LYS A 5 -19.80 12.30 -9.94
C LYS A 5 -20.26 12.02 -11.38
N ASP A 6 -19.99 12.96 -12.27
CA ASP A 6 -20.43 13.02 -13.64
C ASP A 6 -19.45 12.37 -14.63
N THR A 7 -18.31 11.85 -14.15
CA THR A 7 -17.29 11.22 -14.99
C THR A 7 -17.37 9.71 -14.95
N GLU A 8 -16.66 9.09 -15.90
CA GLU A 8 -16.62 7.65 -16.07
C GLU A 8 -15.20 7.13 -15.85
N MET A 9 -15.02 5.82 -15.91
CA MET A 9 -13.70 5.20 -15.97
C MET A 9 -13.43 4.73 -17.39
N GLY A 10 -12.25 5.01 -17.90
CA GLY A 10 -11.78 4.56 -19.21
C GLY A 10 -10.55 3.67 -19.09
N ALA A 11 -10.46 2.68 -19.96
CA ALA A 11 -9.31 1.81 -20.12
C ALA A 11 -8.64 2.00 -21.49
N SER A 12 -7.31 1.97 -21.51
CA SER A 12 -6.50 2.00 -22.73
C SER A 12 -5.33 1.05 -22.61
N THR A 13 -4.77 0.60 -23.73
CA THR A 13 -3.68 -0.39 -23.73
C THR A 13 -2.57 -0.03 -24.70
N PHE A 14 -1.34 -0.41 -24.34
CA PHE A 14 -0.17 -0.32 -25.20
C PHE A 14 0.84 -1.40 -24.81
N PHE A 15 1.90 -1.54 -25.60
CA PHE A 15 2.98 -2.48 -25.33
C PHE A 15 4.26 -1.75 -24.95
N ALA A 16 4.94 -2.25 -23.91
CA ALA A 16 6.32 -1.89 -23.67
C ALA A 16 7.23 -2.59 -24.70
N SER A 17 8.38 -2.00 -25.01
CA SER A 17 9.37 -2.63 -25.88
C SER A 17 9.96 -3.86 -25.19
N ALA A 18 10.05 -4.97 -25.92
CA ALA A 18 10.59 -6.22 -25.39
C ALA A 18 12.12 -6.14 -25.29
N LEU A 19 12.69 -6.57 -24.17
CA LEU A 19 14.12 -6.78 -24.04
C LEU A 19 14.51 -8.14 -24.66
N PRO A 20 15.72 -8.27 -25.22
CA PRO A 20 16.20 -9.57 -25.69
C PRO A 20 16.18 -10.60 -24.55
N HIS A 21 15.73 -11.82 -24.85
CA HIS A 21 15.81 -12.94 -23.92
C HIS A 21 17.28 -13.24 -23.58
N ASP A 22 17.55 -13.71 -22.35
CA ASP A 22 18.87 -14.15 -21.87
C ASP A 22 19.96 -13.08 -21.64
N VAL A 23 19.58 -11.83 -21.36
CA VAL A 23 20.53 -10.79 -20.95
C VAL A 23 20.42 -10.50 -19.45
N CYS A 24 21.54 -10.67 -18.73
CA CYS A 24 21.69 -10.23 -17.35
C CYS A 24 22.26 -8.81 -17.27
N GLY A 25 21.84 -8.06 -16.26
CA GLY A 25 22.49 -6.80 -15.89
C GLY A 25 23.91 -7.01 -15.37
N SER A 26 24.64 -5.91 -15.13
CA SER A 26 26.00 -5.93 -14.59
C SER A 26 26.12 -6.58 -13.20
N ASN A 27 24.99 -6.75 -12.50
CA ASN A 27 24.87 -7.42 -11.20
C ASN A 27 24.56 -8.92 -11.30
N GLY A 28 24.52 -9.50 -12.52
CA GLY A 28 24.20 -10.91 -12.75
C GLY A 28 22.71 -11.26 -12.61
N LEU A 29 21.84 -10.30 -12.29
CA LEU A 29 20.40 -10.49 -12.24
C LEU A 29 19.77 -10.28 -13.62
N PRO A 30 18.63 -10.94 -13.93
CA PRO A 30 17.89 -10.67 -15.16
C PRO A 30 17.56 -9.19 -15.31
N LEU A 31 17.62 -8.66 -16.53
CA LEU A 31 17.19 -7.29 -16.78
C LEU A 31 15.71 -7.11 -16.40
N THR A 32 15.39 -6.05 -15.65
CA THR A 32 14.01 -5.70 -15.34
C THR A 32 13.23 -5.40 -16.64
N PRO A 33 12.12 -6.11 -16.91
CA PRO A 33 11.26 -5.84 -18.06
C PRO A 33 10.81 -4.37 -18.12
N ASN A 34 10.69 -3.83 -19.34
CA ASN A 34 10.31 -2.43 -19.53
C ASN A 34 8.90 -2.15 -19.01
N SER A 35 7.97 -3.11 -19.12
CA SER A 35 6.66 -3.02 -18.49
C SER A 35 6.71 -2.86 -16.96
N ILE A 36 7.65 -3.52 -16.27
CA ILE A 36 7.86 -3.35 -14.82
C ILE A 36 8.45 -1.96 -14.50
N LYS A 37 9.36 -1.44 -15.34
CA LYS A 37 9.87 -0.06 -15.20
C LYS A 37 8.74 0.96 -15.34
N ILE A 38 7.86 0.77 -16.31
CA ILE A 38 6.69 1.62 -16.55
C ILE A 38 5.71 1.54 -15.38
N LEU A 39 5.42 0.33 -14.87
CA LEU A 39 4.58 0.11 -13.70
C LEU A 39 5.06 0.92 -12.48
N GLY A 40 6.36 0.90 -12.21
CA GLY A 40 6.95 1.69 -11.13
C GLY A 40 6.78 3.20 -11.33
N ARG A 41 7.11 3.72 -12.54
CA ARG A 41 6.96 5.15 -12.87
C ARG A 41 5.52 5.62 -12.95
N PHE A 42 4.56 4.72 -13.20
CA PHE A 42 3.14 5.07 -13.23
C PHE A 42 2.63 5.50 -11.86
N GLN A 43 3.18 4.98 -10.76
CA GLN A 43 2.60 5.17 -9.42
C GLN A 43 2.47 6.64 -9.00
N ILE A 44 3.43 7.50 -9.37
CA ILE A 44 3.34 8.95 -9.09
C ILE A 44 2.11 9.58 -9.75
N LEU A 45 1.65 9.07 -10.90
CA LEU A 45 0.49 9.59 -11.62
C LEU A 45 -0.81 9.41 -10.82
N LYS A 46 -0.91 8.35 -9.99
CA LYS A 46 -2.04 8.13 -9.08
C LYS A 46 -2.15 9.23 -8.00
N THR A 47 -1.06 9.94 -7.72
CA THR A 47 -1.01 11.01 -6.70
C THR A 47 -1.40 12.39 -7.24
N ILE A 48 -1.46 12.53 -8.56
CA ILE A 48 -1.76 13.79 -9.23
C ILE A 48 -3.27 13.96 -9.27
N THR A 49 -3.76 14.97 -8.55
CA THR A 49 -5.20 15.25 -8.44
C THR A 49 -5.44 16.73 -8.71
N HIS A 50 -6.11 17.03 -9.82
CA HIS A 50 -6.43 18.40 -10.22
C HIS A 50 -7.73 18.43 -11.04
N PRO A 51 -8.60 19.46 -10.91
CA PRO A 51 -9.88 19.53 -11.63
C PRO A 51 -9.75 19.47 -13.17
N ARG A 52 -8.61 19.94 -13.70
CA ARG A 52 -8.32 20.01 -15.14
C ARG A 52 -7.55 18.81 -15.68
N LEU A 53 -7.29 17.79 -14.87
CA LEU A 53 -6.58 16.56 -15.27
C LEU A 53 -7.49 15.36 -14.99
N CYS A 54 -7.51 14.38 -15.90
CA CYS A 54 -8.16 13.10 -15.65
C CYS A 54 -7.37 12.35 -14.58
N GLN A 55 -8.04 11.87 -13.53
CA GLN A 55 -7.36 11.14 -12.47
C GLN A 55 -6.90 9.75 -12.95
N TYR A 56 -5.62 9.42 -12.82
CA TYR A 56 -5.13 8.05 -13.03
C TYR A 56 -5.51 7.16 -11.85
N VAL A 57 -6.02 5.95 -12.15
CA VAL A 57 -6.56 5.04 -11.14
C VAL A 57 -5.63 3.85 -10.94
N ASP A 58 -5.34 3.13 -12.02
CA ASP A 58 -4.56 1.89 -11.94
C ASP A 58 -3.88 1.54 -13.26
N ILE A 59 -2.88 0.66 -13.17
CA ILE A 59 -2.22 0.07 -14.33
C ILE A 59 -1.99 -1.42 -14.05
N THR A 60 -2.36 -2.26 -15.02
CA THR A 60 -2.14 -3.71 -14.93
C THR A 60 -1.18 -4.16 -16.02
N ARG A 61 -0.33 -5.13 -15.66
CA ARG A 61 0.58 -5.78 -16.60
C ARG A 61 -0.07 -7.06 -17.10
N GLY A 62 -0.22 -7.14 -18.41
CA GLY A 62 -0.71 -8.30 -19.13
C GLY A 62 0.41 -9.19 -19.66
N LYS A 63 0.03 -10.15 -20.49
CA LYS A 63 0.99 -11.03 -21.18
C LYS A 63 1.80 -10.25 -22.23
N HIS A 64 3.04 -10.70 -22.47
CA HIS A 64 3.93 -10.18 -23.53
C HIS A 64 4.15 -8.66 -23.46
N GLU A 65 4.52 -8.11 -22.30
CA GLU A 65 4.81 -6.69 -22.11
C GLU A 65 3.62 -5.73 -22.38
N ARG A 66 2.40 -6.26 -22.50
CA ARG A 66 1.19 -5.43 -22.60
C ARG A 66 0.92 -4.74 -21.26
N LEU A 67 0.53 -3.49 -21.33
CA LEU A 67 0.03 -2.72 -20.20
C LEU A 67 -1.39 -2.25 -20.49
N VAL A 68 -2.22 -2.21 -19.45
CA VAL A 68 -3.57 -1.65 -19.51
C VAL A 68 -3.69 -0.58 -18.43
N VAL A 69 -4.06 0.63 -18.83
CA VAL A 69 -4.17 1.79 -17.94
C VAL A 69 -5.64 2.15 -17.75
N ALA A 70 -6.06 2.23 -16.49
CA ALA A 70 -7.35 2.75 -16.07
C ALA A 70 -7.23 4.18 -15.55
N ALA A 71 -8.08 5.07 -16.04
CA ALA A 71 -8.13 6.47 -15.63
C ALA A 71 -9.56 7.01 -15.71
N GLU A 72 -9.79 8.17 -15.10
CA GLU A 72 -11.00 8.96 -15.32
C GLU A 72 -11.18 9.26 -16.82
N HIS A 73 -12.42 9.21 -17.27
CA HIS A 73 -12.80 9.44 -18.66
C HIS A 73 -14.09 10.27 -18.74
N CYS A 74 -14.24 11.02 -19.84
CA CYS A 74 -15.47 11.70 -20.19
C CYS A 74 -15.79 11.36 -21.65
N GLU A 75 -17.05 11.10 -21.96
CA GLU A 75 -17.48 10.66 -23.29
C GLU A 75 -17.22 11.70 -24.39
N LYS A 76 -17.24 13.00 -24.05
CA LYS A 76 -17.04 14.09 -25.01
C LYS A 76 -15.63 14.65 -24.94
N SER A 77 -15.13 15.08 -26.09
CA SER A 77 -13.82 15.71 -26.26
C SER A 77 -13.90 16.94 -27.17
N LEU A 78 -12.81 17.71 -27.26
CA LEU A 78 -12.72 18.79 -28.23
C LEU A 78 -12.76 18.30 -29.69
N GLU A 79 -12.39 17.03 -29.93
CA GLU A 79 -12.55 16.40 -31.24
C GLU A 79 -14.02 16.38 -31.68
N ASP A 80 -14.94 16.13 -30.74
CA ASP A 80 -16.37 16.07 -31.05
C ASP A 80 -16.92 17.46 -31.40
N LEU A 81 -16.41 18.52 -30.76
CA LEU A 81 -16.73 19.90 -31.13
C LEU A 81 -16.23 20.24 -32.54
N LEU A 82 -15.00 19.83 -32.90
CA LEU A 82 -14.47 20.03 -34.24
C LEU A 82 -15.27 19.25 -35.31
N ARG A 83 -15.87 18.12 -34.94
CA ARG A 83 -16.73 17.32 -35.85
C ARG A 83 -18.01 18.06 -36.24
N GLU A 84 -18.48 19.01 -35.43
CA GLU A 84 -19.63 19.88 -35.77
C GLU A 84 -19.33 20.85 -36.93
N ARG A 85 -18.05 21.00 -37.29
CA ARG A 85 -17.56 21.88 -38.37
C ARG A 85 -18.00 23.34 -38.25
N LYS A 86 -18.06 23.84 -37.02
CA LYS A 86 -18.44 25.21 -36.69
C LYS A 86 -17.36 25.89 -35.86
N PRO A 87 -17.04 27.16 -36.15
CA PRO A 87 -16.21 27.98 -35.27
C PRO A 87 -16.77 28.02 -33.85
N VAL A 88 -15.91 27.83 -32.85
CA VAL A 88 -16.27 27.98 -31.44
C VAL A 88 -16.27 29.47 -31.08
N SER A 89 -17.16 29.90 -30.18
CA SER A 89 -17.21 31.31 -29.78
C SER A 89 -15.92 31.77 -29.09
N SER A 90 -15.59 33.05 -29.27
CA SER A 90 -14.36 33.63 -28.72
C SER A 90 -14.25 33.49 -27.21
N SER A 91 -15.35 33.71 -26.48
CA SER A 91 -15.41 33.53 -25.02
C SER A 91 -15.12 32.09 -24.60
N ARG A 92 -15.67 31.12 -25.34
CA ARG A 92 -15.48 29.70 -25.05
C ARG A 92 -14.06 29.23 -25.36
N ILE A 93 -13.44 29.73 -26.43
CA ILE A 93 -12.02 29.47 -26.76
C ILE A 93 -11.12 29.97 -25.63
N LEU A 94 -11.36 31.17 -25.10
CA LEU A 94 -10.58 31.70 -23.98
C LEU A 94 -10.77 30.87 -22.71
N CYS A 95 -11.99 30.43 -22.39
CA CYS A 95 -12.23 29.50 -21.27
C CYS A 95 -11.46 28.18 -21.44
N ILE A 96 -11.55 27.54 -22.62
CA ILE A 96 -10.84 26.28 -22.92
C ILE A 96 -9.33 26.48 -22.78
N ALA A 97 -8.78 27.56 -23.37
CA ALA A 97 -7.36 27.86 -23.28
C ALA A 97 -6.91 28.04 -21.83
N TYR A 98 -7.66 28.80 -21.03
CA TYR A 98 -7.36 29.04 -19.63
C TYR A 98 -7.35 27.74 -18.81
N GLU A 99 -8.37 26.90 -18.99
CA GLU A 99 -8.49 25.61 -18.30
C GLU A 99 -7.39 24.61 -18.68
N VAL A 100 -7.03 24.52 -19.97
CA VAL A 100 -5.90 23.70 -20.42
C VAL A 100 -4.59 24.22 -19.82
N LEU A 101 -4.36 25.53 -19.82
CA LEU A 101 -3.16 26.14 -19.25
C LEU A 101 -3.03 25.88 -17.75
N GLN A 102 -4.14 25.89 -16.99
CA GLN A 102 -4.14 25.50 -15.57
C GLN A 102 -3.68 24.05 -15.38
N GLY A 103 -4.19 23.12 -16.20
CA GLY A 103 -3.77 21.72 -16.18
C GLY A 103 -2.28 21.55 -16.51
N LEU A 104 -1.81 22.16 -17.58
CA LEU A 104 -0.40 22.11 -18.00
C LEU A 104 0.54 22.76 -16.98
N GLN A 105 0.14 23.88 -16.36
CA GLN A 105 0.92 24.50 -15.29
C GLN A 105 1.03 23.57 -14.07
N TYR A 106 -0.06 22.89 -13.71
CA TYR A 106 -0.04 21.93 -12.59
C TYR A 106 0.88 20.74 -12.87
N MET A 107 0.86 20.19 -14.09
CA MET A 107 1.79 19.14 -14.52
C MET A 107 3.25 19.59 -14.47
N ASN A 108 3.54 20.79 -14.96
CA ASN A 108 4.88 21.35 -14.98
C ASN A 108 5.47 21.48 -13.55
N LYS A 109 4.64 21.87 -12.56
CA LYS A 109 5.06 21.87 -11.14
C LYS A 109 5.50 20.49 -10.63
N HIS A 110 5.06 19.40 -11.26
CA HIS A 110 5.47 18.02 -10.96
C HIS A 110 6.57 17.51 -11.90
N GLY A 111 7.22 18.40 -12.68
CA GLY A 111 8.27 18.03 -13.62
C GLY A 111 7.78 17.26 -14.85
N MET A 112 6.48 17.33 -15.17
CA MET A 112 5.87 16.58 -16.27
C MET A 112 5.53 17.47 -17.46
N VAL A 113 5.60 16.86 -18.64
CA VAL A 113 5.24 17.42 -19.95
C VAL A 113 4.29 16.43 -20.63
N HIS A 114 3.23 16.91 -21.24
CA HIS A 114 2.17 16.08 -21.79
C HIS A 114 2.63 15.33 -23.06
N ARG A 115 3.27 16.03 -24.01
CA ARG A 115 3.83 15.53 -25.29
C ARG A 115 2.88 14.78 -26.23
N ALA A 116 1.62 14.61 -25.85
CA ALA A 116 0.58 13.93 -26.60
C ALA A 116 -0.74 14.74 -26.57
N LEU A 117 -0.64 16.07 -26.52
CA LEU A 117 -1.82 16.93 -26.54
C LEU A 117 -2.45 16.90 -27.94
N SER A 118 -3.75 16.67 -28.00
CA SER A 118 -4.58 16.67 -29.21
C SER A 118 -6.04 16.94 -28.83
N PRO A 119 -6.93 17.27 -29.78
CA PRO A 119 -8.35 17.46 -29.47
C PRO A 119 -9.02 16.24 -28.83
N CYS A 120 -8.57 15.02 -29.16
CA CYS A 120 -9.07 13.77 -28.56
C CYS A 120 -8.66 13.60 -27.09
N ASN A 121 -7.51 14.18 -26.70
CA ASN A 121 -6.98 14.06 -25.33
C ASN A 121 -7.38 15.24 -24.43
N ILE A 122 -8.19 16.17 -24.95
CA ILE A 122 -8.81 17.24 -24.16
C ILE A 122 -10.30 16.91 -24.03
N LEU A 123 -10.64 16.27 -22.92
CA LEU A 123 -11.99 15.81 -22.62
C LEU A 123 -12.83 16.92 -22.00
N LEU A 124 -14.15 16.79 -22.10
CA LEU A 124 -15.13 17.71 -21.57
C LEU A 124 -16.05 16.97 -20.60
N ASP A 125 -16.11 17.43 -19.34
CA ASP A 125 -17.09 16.92 -18.38
C ASP A 125 -18.53 17.33 -18.79
N ARG A 126 -19.55 16.84 -18.05
CA ARG A 126 -20.96 17.13 -18.35
C ARG A 126 -21.32 18.63 -18.26
N LYS A 127 -20.55 19.40 -17.51
CA LYS A 127 -20.68 20.86 -17.39
C LYS A 127 -19.89 21.60 -18.48
N GLY A 128 -19.15 20.87 -19.30
CA GLY A 128 -18.32 21.39 -20.36
C GLY A 128 -16.98 21.93 -19.87
N HIS A 129 -16.50 21.58 -18.68
CA HIS A 129 -15.14 21.96 -18.29
C HIS A 129 -14.10 20.97 -18.80
N VAL A 130 -12.90 21.48 -19.06
CA VAL A 130 -11.80 20.69 -19.61
C VAL A 130 -11.20 19.73 -18.57
N LYS A 131 -10.89 18.51 -19.03
CA LYS A 131 -10.02 17.53 -18.36
C LYS A 131 -8.99 16.97 -19.35
N LEU A 132 -7.70 17.15 -19.06
CA LEU A 132 -6.62 16.60 -19.88
C LEU A 132 -6.46 15.10 -19.60
N ALA A 133 -6.50 14.28 -20.64
CA ALA A 133 -6.33 12.84 -20.58
C ALA A 133 -4.98 12.40 -21.15
N LYS A 134 -4.53 11.18 -20.81
CA LYS A 134 -3.28 10.56 -21.32
C LYS A 134 -1.99 11.36 -21.08
N PHE A 135 -2.01 12.33 -20.17
CA PHE A 135 -0.89 13.23 -19.92
C PHE A 135 0.35 12.55 -19.33
N GLY A 136 0.20 11.35 -18.77
CA GLY A 136 1.27 10.58 -18.15
C GLY A 136 2.06 9.66 -19.09
N LEU A 137 1.63 9.48 -20.35
CA LEU A 137 2.24 8.50 -21.28
C LEU A 137 3.73 8.75 -21.51
N TYR A 138 4.10 10.00 -21.80
CA TYR A 138 5.50 10.40 -22.00
C TYR A 138 6.37 10.17 -20.75
N HIS A 139 5.85 10.46 -19.56
CA HIS A 139 6.57 10.25 -18.30
C HIS A 139 6.76 8.75 -18.00
N MET A 140 5.69 7.97 -18.01
CA MET A 140 5.73 6.57 -17.57
C MET A 140 6.62 5.69 -18.46
N THR A 141 6.72 6.03 -19.75
CA THR A 141 7.53 5.32 -20.77
C THR A 141 8.98 5.79 -20.86
N ALA A 142 9.47 6.51 -19.85
CA ALA A 142 10.81 7.11 -19.87
C ALA A 142 11.06 7.94 -21.12
N GLN A 143 10.14 8.85 -21.43
CA GLN A 143 10.22 9.76 -22.59
C GLN A 143 10.19 9.02 -23.94
N GLY A 144 9.57 7.84 -23.98
CA GLY A 144 9.47 6.99 -25.17
C GLY A 144 10.56 5.93 -25.31
N VAL A 145 11.51 5.84 -24.38
CA VAL A 145 12.59 4.84 -24.42
C VAL A 145 12.07 3.41 -24.19
N ASP A 146 11.06 3.26 -23.34
CA ASP A 146 10.54 1.94 -22.92
C ASP A 146 9.42 1.40 -23.85
N VAL A 147 9.21 2.01 -25.03
CA VAL A 147 8.17 1.63 -26.02
C VAL A 147 8.71 1.72 -27.46
N ASP A 148 8.09 0.97 -28.39
CA ASP A 148 8.51 0.91 -29.81
C ASP A 148 7.72 1.84 -30.75
N PHE A 149 6.96 2.80 -30.21
CA PHE A 149 6.16 3.75 -30.97
C PHE A 149 6.51 5.21 -30.62
N PRO A 150 6.40 6.14 -31.59
CA PRO A 150 6.64 7.56 -31.33
C PRO A 150 5.55 8.15 -30.43
N ILE A 151 5.94 9.03 -29.50
CA ILE A 151 5.00 9.72 -28.61
C ILE A 151 4.60 11.07 -29.19
N GLY A 152 3.29 11.25 -29.33
CA GLY A 152 2.65 12.46 -29.81
C GLY A 152 2.10 12.34 -31.22
N TYR A 153 1.45 13.41 -31.68
CA TYR A 153 0.67 13.42 -32.90
C TYR A 153 1.30 14.39 -33.91
N PRO A 154 1.70 13.94 -35.12
CA PRO A 154 2.46 14.75 -36.06
C PRO A 154 1.91 16.15 -36.33
N SER A 155 0.59 16.30 -36.43
CA SER A 155 -0.08 17.59 -36.68
C SER A 155 0.08 18.61 -35.55
N TYR A 156 0.36 18.16 -34.33
CA TYR A 156 0.43 18.99 -33.13
C TYR A 156 1.84 19.08 -32.54
N LEU A 157 2.82 18.32 -33.08
CA LEU A 157 4.19 18.33 -32.58
C LEU A 157 4.84 19.71 -32.78
N ALA A 158 5.57 20.15 -31.75
CA ALA A 158 6.34 21.38 -31.81
C ALA A 158 7.57 21.21 -32.73
N PRO A 159 8.02 22.27 -33.44
CA PRO A 159 9.14 22.18 -34.38
C PRO A 159 10.42 21.63 -33.74
N GLU A 160 10.71 22.04 -32.51
CA GLU A 160 11.88 21.57 -31.76
C GLU A 160 11.83 20.08 -31.43
N VAL A 161 10.64 19.51 -31.28
CA VAL A 161 10.45 18.07 -31.04
C VAL A 161 10.68 17.29 -32.33
N ILE A 162 10.18 17.80 -33.46
CA ILE A 162 10.37 17.17 -34.77
C ILE A 162 11.86 17.19 -35.14
N ALA A 163 12.55 18.30 -34.88
CA ALA A 163 13.97 18.46 -35.18
C ALA A 163 14.89 17.53 -34.37
N GLN A 164 14.47 17.11 -33.17
CA GLN A 164 15.22 16.15 -32.34
C GLN A 164 15.23 14.72 -32.93
N GLY A 165 14.26 14.37 -33.79
CA GLY A 165 14.16 13.03 -34.39
C GLY A 165 13.71 11.93 -33.43
N ILE A 166 13.69 10.68 -33.93
CA ILE A 166 13.33 9.48 -33.15
C ILE A 166 14.60 8.86 -32.58
N VAL A 167 14.66 8.70 -31.26
CA VAL A 167 15.77 8.04 -30.58
C VAL A 167 15.62 6.53 -30.73
N LYS A 168 16.57 5.86 -31.40
CA LYS A 168 16.64 4.39 -31.42
C LYS A 168 17.73 3.92 -30.46
N PRO A 169 17.43 2.95 -29.57
CA PRO A 169 18.39 2.49 -28.56
C PRO A 169 19.58 1.69 -29.12
N ASN A 170 19.55 1.26 -30.40
CA ASN A 170 20.59 0.42 -31.01
C ASN A 170 21.72 1.18 -31.72
N ASP A 171 21.70 2.52 -31.74
CA ASP A 171 22.84 3.26 -32.28
C ASP A 171 23.99 3.25 -31.25
N HIS A 172 24.95 2.36 -31.46
CA HIS A 172 26.21 2.28 -30.70
C HIS A 172 27.10 3.52 -30.85
N ALA A 173 26.66 4.55 -31.57
CA ALA A 173 27.29 5.85 -31.56
C ALA A 173 27.01 6.52 -30.21
N GLN A 174 28.07 6.82 -29.47
CA GLN A 174 28.03 7.72 -28.31
C GLN A 174 27.48 9.09 -28.73
N CYS A 175 26.16 9.23 -28.78
CA CYS A 175 25.48 10.51 -28.87
C CYS A 175 24.75 10.67 -27.54
N GLU A 176 25.04 11.76 -26.85
CA GLU A 176 24.45 12.12 -25.56
C GLU A 176 22.94 11.86 -25.56
N LYS A 177 22.41 11.33 -24.45
CA LYS A 177 20.95 11.16 -24.31
C LYS A 177 20.28 12.49 -24.68
N PRO A 178 19.37 12.51 -25.67
CA PRO A 178 18.76 13.75 -26.10
C PRO A 178 18.02 14.40 -24.94
N LEU A 179 18.11 15.72 -24.87
CA LEU A 179 17.46 16.51 -23.83
C LEU A 179 15.95 16.26 -23.86
N PRO A 180 15.31 16.01 -22.70
CA PRO A 180 13.88 15.78 -22.63
C PRO A 180 13.12 17.00 -23.15
N SER A 181 11.95 16.77 -23.76
CA SER A 181 11.13 17.86 -24.26
C SER A 181 10.71 18.79 -23.11
N GLY A 182 10.79 20.09 -23.33
CA GLY A 182 10.37 21.09 -22.35
C GLY A 182 8.86 21.36 -22.36
N PRO A 183 8.32 21.96 -21.29
CA PRO A 183 6.89 22.28 -21.16
C PRO A 183 6.35 23.17 -22.30
N LYS A 184 7.20 24.01 -22.89
CA LYS A 184 6.82 24.90 -23.99
C LYS A 184 6.37 24.16 -25.25
N SER A 185 6.73 22.88 -25.41
CA SER A 185 6.26 22.04 -26.52
C SER A 185 4.74 21.80 -26.49
N ASP A 186 4.16 21.65 -25.29
CA ASP A 186 2.71 21.52 -25.13
C ASP A 186 1.98 22.83 -25.45
N LEU A 187 2.63 23.98 -25.22
CA LEU A 187 2.05 25.29 -25.55
C LEU A 187 1.91 25.49 -27.07
N TRP A 188 2.86 25.00 -27.86
CA TRP A 188 2.73 24.96 -29.31
C TRP A 188 1.55 24.07 -29.73
N SER A 189 1.48 22.87 -29.15
CA SER A 189 0.40 21.90 -29.41
C SER A 189 -0.97 22.54 -29.14
N LEU A 190 -1.09 23.26 -28.02
CA LEU A 190 -2.29 24.04 -27.67
C LEU A 190 -2.58 25.12 -28.71
N GLY A 191 -1.57 25.85 -29.19
CA GLY A 191 -1.74 26.88 -30.23
C GLY A 191 -2.38 26.34 -31.51
N ILE A 192 -1.94 25.17 -31.98
CA ILE A 192 -2.52 24.50 -33.15
C ILE A 192 -3.98 24.09 -32.87
N ILE A 193 -4.26 23.51 -31.70
CA ILE A 193 -5.62 23.09 -31.31
C ILE A 193 -6.57 24.30 -31.21
N LEU A 194 -6.14 25.39 -30.58
CA LEU A 194 -6.95 26.61 -30.48
C LEU A 194 -7.21 27.20 -31.87
N PHE A 195 -6.23 27.16 -32.77
CA PHE A 195 -6.42 27.57 -34.16
C PHE A 195 -7.50 26.73 -34.85
N GLU A 196 -7.45 25.40 -34.72
CA GLU A 196 -8.48 24.49 -35.27
C GLU A 196 -9.88 24.83 -34.75
N LEU A 197 -10.03 25.12 -33.45
CA LEU A 197 -11.30 25.49 -32.84
C LEU A 197 -11.83 26.84 -33.34
N CYS A 198 -10.95 27.83 -33.54
CA CYS A 198 -11.31 29.12 -34.12
C CYS A 198 -11.85 28.94 -35.55
N MET A 199 -11.25 28.02 -36.31
CA MET A 199 -11.62 27.79 -37.70
C MET A 199 -12.77 26.78 -37.88
N GLY A 200 -13.11 26.02 -36.83
CA GLY A 200 -14.09 24.94 -36.90
C GLY A 200 -13.66 23.79 -37.81
N ARG A 201 -12.37 23.61 -38.06
CA ARG A 201 -11.83 22.55 -38.93
C ARG A 201 -10.42 22.15 -38.53
N LYS A 202 -10.06 20.91 -38.87
CA LYS A 202 -8.72 20.37 -38.63
C LYS A 202 -7.72 20.84 -39.68
N LEU A 203 -6.49 21.11 -39.22
CA LEU A 203 -5.37 21.46 -40.07
C LEU A 203 -4.70 20.20 -40.63
N PHE A 204 -4.02 20.39 -41.76
CA PHE A 204 -3.17 19.39 -42.41
C PHE A 204 -3.80 18.04 -42.77
N GLN A 205 -5.14 17.91 -42.76
CA GLN A 205 -5.81 16.64 -43.06
C GLN A 205 -5.51 16.11 -44.47
N SER A 206 -5.29 17.02 -45.43
CA SER A 206 -4.97 16.70 -46.82
C SER A 206 -3.50 16.31 -47.05
N LEU A 207 -2.61 16.58 -46.10
CA LEU A 207 -1.19 16.32 -46.21
C LEU A 207 -0.83 14.95 -45.65
N ASP A 208 0.18 14.30 -46.22
CA ASP A 208 0.78 13.11 -45.62
C ASP A 208 1.64 13.47 -44.38
N ILE A 209 2.16 12.47 -43.67
CA ILE A 209 2.95 12.71 -42.45
C ILE A 209 4.25 13.47 -42.77
N ALA A 210 4.94 13.13 -43.87
CA ALA A 210 6.22 13.76 -44.21
C ALA A 210 6.03 15.23 -44.60
N GLU A 211 4.99 15.51 -45.38
CA GLU A 211 4.55 16.86 -45.77
C GLU A 211 4.15 17.70 -44.57
N ARG A 212 3.40 17.14 -43.61
CA ARG A 212 3.06 17.79 -42.34
C ARG A 212 4.29 18.23 -41.58
N LEU A 213 5.22 17.30 -41.35
CA LEU A 213 6.43 17.57 -40.59
C LEU A 213 7.31 18.61 -41.30
N LYS A 214 7.46 18.48 -42.63
CA LYS A 214 8.18 19.45 -43.46
C LYS A 214 7.54 20.83 -43.36
N PHE A 215 6.21 20.93 -43.49
CA PHE A 215 5.49 22.19 -43.38
C PHE A 215 5.73 22.86 -42.01
N ILE A 216 5.59 22.12 -40.91
CA ILE A 216 5.82 22.63 -39.55
C ILE A 216 7.26 23.14 -39.38
N ILE A 217 8.26 22.45 -39.92
CA ILE A 217 9.66 22.91 -39.88
C ILE A 217 9.83 24.19 -40.71
N MET A 218 9.21 24.27 -41.90
CA MET A 218 9.30 25.42 -42.80
C MET A 218 8.67 26.69 -42.23
N LEU A 219 7.77 26.59 -41.24
CA LEU A 219 7.25 27.75 -40.50
C LEU A 219 8.36 28.58 -39.82
N GLY A 220 9.54 28.01 -39.59
CA GLY A 220 10.70 28.74 -39.07
C GLY A 220 11.28 29.78 -40.02
N CYS A 221 10.91 29.74 -41.30
CA CYS A 221 11.30 30.71 -42.33
C CYS A 221 10.31 31.88 -42.47
N VAL A 222 9.29 31.94 -41.61
CA VAL A 222 8.17 32.88 -41.71
C VAL A 222 8.09 33.75 -40.45
N ASP A 223 7.76 35.03 -40.62
CA ASP A 223 7.60 35.97 -39.51
C ASP A 223 6.21 35.89 -38.83
N ASP A 224 5.12 35.72 -39.60
CA ASP A 224 3.74 35.58 -39.07
C ASP A 224 3.15 34.19 -39.37
N ILE A 225 3.43 33.26 -38.46
CA ILE A 225 2.97 31.86 -38.55
C ILE A 225 1.44 31.76 -38.58
N VAL A 226 0.73 32.61 -37.83
CA VAL A 226 -0.73 32.57 -37.74
C VAL A 226 -1.36 32.93 -39.10
N THR A 227 -0.84 33.95 -39.76
CA THR A 227 -1.30 34.40 -41.08
C THR A 227 -1.01 33.34 -42.15
N VAL A 228 0.21 32.77 -42.18
CA VAL A 228 0.56 31.71 -43.15
C VAL A 228 -0.26 30.44 -42.94
N LEU A 229 -0.52 30.04 -41.68
CA LEU A 229 -1.41 28.91 -41.41
C LEU A 229 -2.83 29.14 -41.95
N ALA A 230 -3.34 30.36 -41.85
CA ALA A 230 -4.64 30.71 -42.43
C ALA A 230 -4.63 30.71 -43.94
N GLU A 231 -3.61 31.27 -44.59
CA GLU A 231 -3.48 31.30 -46.05
C GLU A 231 -3.47 29.89 -46.64
N GLU A 232 -2.59 29.03 -46.13
CA GLU A 232 -2.36 27.68 -46.64
C GLU A 232 -3.60 26.77 -46.50
N HIS A 233 -4.45 27.05 -45.51
CA HIS A 233 -5.68 26.29 -45.35
C HIS A 233 -6.89 27.01 -45.97
N GLY A 234 -6.80 28.29 -46.35
CA GLY A 234 -7.94 29.09 -46.85
C GLY A 234 -8.88 29.58 -45.75
N CYS A 235 -8.33 30.15 -44.68
CA CYS A 235 -9.03 30.66 -43.48
C CYS A 235 -8.79 32.15 -43.19
N LEU A 236 -8.21 32.90 -44.13
CA LEU A 236 -7.88 34.32 -43.93
C LEU A 236 -9.08 35.17 -43.48
N ASP A 237 -10.26 34.92 -44.03
CA ASP A 237 -11.46 35.70 -43.71
C ASP A 237 -11.94 35.44 -42.28
N VAL A 238 -11.82 34.20 -41.80
CA VAL A 238 -12.15 33.85 -40.41
C VAL A 238 -11.19 34.54 -39.44
N ILE A 239 -9.88 34.61 -39.75
CA ILE A 239 -8.91 35.31 -38.89
C ILE A 239 -9.22 36.79 -38.75
N LYS A 240 -9.67 37.46 -39.81
CA LYS A 240 -10.02 38.89 -39.76
C LYS A 240 -11.19 39.18 -38.82
N ASP A 241 -12.08 38.22 -38.63
CA ASP A 241 -13.25 38.34 -37.76
C ASP A 241 -12.97 37.94 -36.29
N LEU A 242 -11.78 37.40 -35.99
CA LEU A 242 -11.39 37.03 -34.62
C LEU A 242 -11.07 38.27 -33.76
N SER A 243 -11.32 38.15 -32.45
CA SER A 243 -10.94 39.19 -31.51
C SER A 243 -9.42 39.30 -31.35
N GLU A 244 -8.94 40.52 -31.06
CA GLU A 244 -7.51 40.77 -30.84
C GLU A 244 -6.91 39.90 -29.73
N ASN A 245 -7.70 39.59 -28.70
CA ASN A 245 -7.29 38.71 -27.59
C ASN A 245 -6.94 37.30 -28.08
N ILE A 246 -7.71 36.75 -29.02
CA ILE A 246 -7.47 35.40 -29.57
C ILE A 246 -6.27 35.41 -30.50
N ILE A 247 -6.16 36.42 -31.37
CA ILE A 247 -5.00 36.55 -32.27
C ILE A 247 -3.71 36.68 -31.45
N SER A 248 -3.73 37.49 -30.39
CA SER A 248 -2.61 37.65 -29.44
C SER A 248 -2.25 36.32 -28.77
N LEU A 249 -3.24 35.57 -28.28
CA LEU A 249 -3.04 34.24 -27.68
C LEU A 249 -2.42 33.25 -28.69
N LEU A 250 -2.92 33.19 -29.92
CA LEU A 250 -2.39 32.32 -30.97
C LEU A 250 -0.94 32.66 -31.31
N LYS A 251 -0.60 33.95 -31.44
CA LYS A 251 0.77 34.41 -31.71
C LYS A 251 1.75 34.04 -30.58
N LYS A 252 1.31 34.16 -29.32
CA LYS A 252 2.09 33.77 -28.13
C LYS A 252 2.34 32.25 -28.08
N CYS A 253 1.35 31.43 -28.42
CA CYS A 253 1.48 29.97 -28.46
C CYS A 253 2.32 29.48 -29.65
N LEU A 254 2.06 30.01 -30.85
CA LEU A 254 2.67 29.62 -32.12
C LEU A 254 3.96 30.38 -32.42
N THR A 255 4.77 30.62 -31.40
CA THR A 255 6.14 31.15 -31.57
C THR A 255 7.09 29.99 -31.87
N PHE A 256 7.77 30.03 -33.03
CA PHE A 256 8.64 28.95 -33.49
C PHE A 256 9.76 28.61 -32.50
N GLN A 257 10.55 29.60 -32.09
CA GLN A 257 11.69 29.40 -31.18
C GLN A 257 11.21 29.16 -29.73
N PRO A 258 11.54 28.01 -29.10
CA PRO A 258 11.10 27.70 -27.75
C PRO A 258 11.63 28.70 -26.70
N SER A 259 12.82 29.27 -26.91
CA SER A 259 13.38 30.29 -26.01
C SER A 259 12.50 31.53 -25.91
N LYS A 260 11.90 31.95 -27.02
CA LYS A 260 11.00 33.13 -27.12
C LYS A 260 9.54 32.81 -26.80
N ARG A 261 9.12 31.55 -26.97
CA ARG A 261 7.74 31.12 -26.67
C ARG A 261 7.42 31.34 -25.19
N GLN A 262 6.22 31.85 -24.89
CA GLN A 262 5.84 32.26 -23.53
C GLN A 262 5.77 31.05 -22.56
N VAL A 263 5.88 31.31 -21.26
CA VAL A 263 5.73 30.27 -20.22
C VAL A 263 4.29 30.27 -19.70
N PHE A 264 3.74 29.09 -19.36
CA PHE A 264 2.35 28.93 -18.88
C PHE A 264 1.97 29.91 -17.77
N LYS A 265 2.85 30.10 -16.78
CA LYS A 265 2.60 30.98 -15.62
C LYS A 265 2.39 32.42 -16.06
N GLU A 266 3.22 32.92 -16.97
CA GLU A 266 3.11 34.29 -17.48
C GLU A 266 1.84 34.46 -18.30
N LEU A 267 1.51 33.47 -19.13
CA LEU A 267 0.32 33.51 -19.98
C LEU A 267 -0.99 33.43 -19.17
N LEU A 268 -1.03 32.69 -18.06
CA LEU A 268 -2.20 32.63 -17.16
C LEU A 268 -2.49 33.95 -16.44
N HIS A 269 -1.49 34.82 -16.27
CA HIS A 269 -1.62 36.14 -15.65
C HIS A 269 -1.76 37.28 -16.67
N ASP A 270 -1.89 36.94 -17.95
CA ASP A 270 -2.03 37.90 -19.03
C ASP A 270 -3.39 38.60 -18.99
N SER A 271 -3.45 39.87 -19.42
CA SER A 271 -4.67 40.69 -19.39
C SER A 271 -5.80 40.08 -20.22
N LEU A 272 -5.47 39.26 -21.22
CA LEU A 272 -6.44 38.56 -22.07
C LEU A 272 -7.35 37.58 -21.29
N PHE A 273 -6.96 37.13 -20.09
CA PHE A 273 -7.76 36.27 -19.23
C PHE A 273 -8.40 36.98 -18.04
N SER A 274 -8.37 38.31 -17.98
CA SER A 274 -8.93 39.08 -16.86
C SER A 274 -10.38 38.71 -16.55
N GLU A 275 -11.25 38.66 -17.56
CA GLU A 275 -12.66 38.26 -17.42
C GLU A 275 -12.82 36.79 -16.99
N VAL A 276 -12.01 35.89 -17.56
CA VAL A 276 -12.09 34.44 -17.34
C VAL A 276 -11.58 34.06 -15.94
N SER A 277 -10.47 34.65 -15.50
CA SER A 277 -9.77 34.32 -14.26
C SER A 277 -10.65 34.46 -13.02
N SER A 278 -11.58 35.41 -13.03
CA SER A 278 -12.53 35.64 -11.93
C SER A 278 -13.51 34.48 -11.71
N ALA A 279 -13.78 33.68 -12.75
CA ALA A 279 -14.72 32.56 -12.70
C ALA A 279 -14.09 31.25 -12.18
N TYR A 280 -12.75 31.19 -12.06
CA TYR A 280 -12.03 29.97 -11.71
C TYR A 280 -11.15 30.18 -10.47
N PRO A 281 -11.60 29.78 -9.27
CA PRO A 281 -10.79 29.90 -8.06
C PRO A 281 -9.52 29.04 -8.15
N PRO A 282 -8.41 29.47 -7.52
CA PRO A 282 -7.20 28.66 -7.43
C PRO A 282 -7.47 27.29 -6.79
N PHE A 283 -6.93 26.24 -7.39
CA PHE A 283 -7.03 24.91 -6.82
C PHE A 283 -6.11 24.77 -5.60
N HIS A 284 -6.70 24.39 -4.46
CA HIS A 284 -5.97 24.04 -3.24
C HIS A 284 -6.06 22.54 -3.00
N LYS A 285 -4.89 21.87 -2.90
CA LYS A 285 -4.83 20.44 -2.55
C LYS A 285 -5.35 20.26 -1.11
N PRO A 286 -6.27 19.31 -0.86
CA PRO A 286 -6.74 19.03 0.50
C PRO A 286 -5.61 18.63 1.44
N VAL A 287 -5.73 19.00 2.72
CA VAL A 287 -4.78 18.60 3.77
C VAL A 287 -4.89 17.09 4.02
N GLY A 288 -3.75 16.39 4.02
CA GLY A 288 -3.67 14.95 4.28
C GLY A 288 -4.04 14.56 5.72
N LEU A 289 -4.27 13.25 5.95
CA LEU A 289 -4.68 12.72 7.26
C LEU A 289 -3.65 12.97 8.38
N PHE A 290 -2.38 12.76 8.08
CA PHE A 290 -1.25 12.91 9.00
C PHE A 290 -0.51 14.24 8.73
N SER A 291 -1.22 15.35 8.91
CA SER A 291 -0.69 16.70 8.78
C SER A 291 -0.78 17.46 10.10
N SER A 292 0.09 18.45 10.29
CA SER A 292 -0.01 19.39 11.42
C SER A 292 -1.14 20.42 11.25
N SER A 293 -1.62 20.64 10.02
CA SER A 293 -2.68 21.62 9.75
C SER A 293 -4.06 21.02 10.01
N PRO A 294 -5.03 21.81 10.53
CA PRO A 294 -6.39 21.32 10.72
C PRO A 294 -7.03 20.97 9.37
N ARG A 295 -7.55 19.74 9.24
CA ARG A 295 -8.16 19.24 7.99
C ARG A 295 -9.40 20.02 7.56
N CYS A 296 -10.06 20.69 8.51
CA CYS A 296 -11.22 21.55 8.28
C CYS A 296 -10.87 23.02 8.06
N ALA A 297 -9.59 23.42 8.01
CA ALA A 297 -9.18 24.83 7.93
C ALA A 297 -9.84 25.60 6.79
N ASN A 298 -10.06 24.93 5.66
CA ASN A 298 -10.58 25.53 4.44
C ASN A 298 -12.04 25.11 4.14
N LEU A 299 -12.71 24.43 5.08
CA LEU A 299 -14.10 24.00 4.90
C LEU A 299 -15.03 25.09 5.44
N THR A 300 -15.84 25.68 4.55
CA THR A 300 -16.96 26.54 4.93
C THR A 300 -18.23 25.71 4.94
N LEU A 301 -18.90 25.64 6.09
CA LEU A 301 -20.25 25.10 6.14
C LEU A 301 -21.16 26.03 5.32
N PRO A 302 -22.05 25.50 4.47
CA PRO A 302 -23.08 26.30 3.83
C PRO A 302 -23.90 27.04 4.89
N GLU A 303 -24.30 28.29 4.60
CA GLU A 303 -25.15 29.09 5.50
C GLU A 303 -26.50 28.41 5.77
N ASP A 304 -26.97 27.62 4.81
CA ASP A 304 -28.17 26.81 4.89
C ASP A 304 -27.79 25.33 4.79
N ILE A 305 -27.82 24.62 5.93
CA ILE A 305 -27.52 23.19 6.03
C ILE A 305 -28.48 22.36 5.16
N SER A 306 -29.70 22.85 4.88
CA SER A 306 -30.63 22.15 3.99
C SER A 306 -30.09 22.01 2.57
N GLN A 307 -29.15 22.86 2.15
CA GLN A 307 -28.44 22.72 0.87
C GLN A 307 -27.54 21.49 0.81
N LEU A 308 -27.07 20.98 1.95
CA LEU A 308 -26.37 19.68 2.03
C LEU A 308 -27.32 18.48 1.89
N CYS A 309 -28.63 18.71 1.95
CA CYS A 309 -29.67 17.69 1.85
C CYS A 309 -30.46 17.74 0.53
N LYS A 310 -30.02 18.57 -0.45
CA LYS A 310 -30.70 18.80 -1.73
C LYS A 310 -30.27 17.88 -2.87
N ASP A 311 -29.46 16.85 -2.61
CA ASP A 311 -29.09 15.89 -3.64
C ASP A 311 -30.32 15.02 -3.99
N GLU A 312 -30.99 15.40 -5.09
CA GLU A 312 -32.17 14.70 -5.64
C GLU A 312 -31.79 13.40 -6.38
N ASP A 313 -30.51 13.18 -6.68
CA ASP A 313 -30.02 11.98 -7.36
C ASP A 313 -29.58 10.91 -6.35
N ASN A 314 -30.32 9.81 -6.30
CA ASN A 314 -30.06 8.63 -5.44
C ASN A 314 -28.78 7.84 -5.80
N ASP A 315 -27.80 8.43 -6.50
CA ASP A 315 -26.57 7.76 -6.91
C ASP A 315 -25.43 7.92 -5.89
N TYR A 316 -25.58 7.25 -4.74
CA TYR A 316 -24.57 7.29 -3.66
C TYR A 316 -23.18 6.81 -4.09
N LEU A 317 -23.10 5.98 -5.14
CA LEU A 317 -21.81 5.50 -5.67
C LEU A 317 -21.03 6.62 -6.36
N ALA A 318 -21.71 7.58 -6.98
CA ALA A 318 -21.07 8.72 -7.64
C ALA A 318 -20.35 9.65 -6.66
N GLU A 319 -20.79 9.71 -5.40
CA GLU A 319 -20.14 10.50 -4.34
C GLU A 319 -18.88 9.83 -3.76
N ARG A 320 -18.62 8.56 -4.11
CA ARG A 320 -17.39 7.86 -3.73
C ARG A 320 -16.24 8.23 -4.66
N SER A 321 -15.02 8.09 -4.14
CA SER A 321 -13.82 8.38 -4.94
C SER A 321 -13.65 7.38 -6.08
N ILE A 322 -13.09 7.83 -7.20
CA ILE A 322 -12.89 6.96 -8.38
C ILE A 322 -12.02 5.71 -8.07
N GLU A 323 -11.05 5.81 -7.15
CA GLU A 323 -10.24 4.67 -6.71
C GLU A 323 -11.06 3.63 -5.95
N GLU A 324 -11.94 4.07 -5.05
CA GLU A 324 -12.86 3.17 -4.34
C GLU A 324 -13.86 2.51 -5.29
N VAL A 325 -14.43 3.28 -6.22
CA VAL A 325 -15.38 2.73 -7.20
C VAL A 325 -14.68 1.71 -8.11
N TYR A 326 -13.46 1.98 -8.56
CA TYR A 326 -12.66 1.03 -9.33
C TYR A 326 -12.34 -0.24 -8.54
N TYR A 327 -11.95 -0.10 -7.26
CA TYR A 327 -11.70 -1.25 -6.39
C TYR A 327 -12.94 -2.14 -6.25
N LEU A 328 -14.10 -1.54 -5.97
CA LEU A 328 -15.38 -2.26 -5.89
C LEU A 328 -15.79 -2.85 -7.24
N TRP A 329 -15.50 -2.18 -8.36
CA TRP A 329 -15.76 -2.66 -9.72
C TRP A 329 -14.96 -3.94 -10.01
N CYS A 330 -13.68 -3.99 -9.64
CA CYS A 330 -12.86 -5.20 -9.73
C CYS A 330 -13.46 -6.35 -8.90
N LEU A 331 -13.90 -6.08 -7.66
CA LEU A 331 -14.58 -7.09 -6.83
C LEU A 331 -15.92 -7.58 -7.42
N ALA A 332 -16.62 -6.70 -8.14
CA ALA A 332 -17.86 -7.04 -8.82
C ALA A 332 -17.66 -7.96 -10.05
N GLY A 333 -16.41 -8.27 -10.42
CA GLY A 333 -16.05 -9.09 -11.58
C GLY A 333 -15.54 -8.28 -12.77
N GLY A 334 -15.29 -6.98 -12.59
CA GLY A 334 -14.64 -6.14 -13.58
C GLY A 334 -13.21 -6.60 -13.86
N ASP A 335 -12.86 -6.70 -15.14
CA ASP A 335 -11.54 -7.11 -15.60
C ASP A 335 -11.16 -6.26 -16.82
N LEU A 336 -10.07 -5.51 -16.71
CA LEU A 336 -9.64 -4.57 -17.73
C LEU A 336 -9.30 -5.24 -19.06
N GLU A 337 -8.61 -6.38 -19.03
CA GLU A 337 -8.26 -7.10 -20.26
C GLU A 337 -9.50 -7.65 -20.94
N LYS A 338 -10.41 -8.25 -20.17
CA LYS A 338 -11.66 -8.80 -20.66
C LYS A 338 -12.55 -7.73 -21.30
N GLU A 339 -12.67 -6.55 -20.69
CA GLU A 339 -13.41 -5.43 -21.29
C GLU A 339 -12.81 -4.99 -22.63
N LEU A 340 -11.48 -4.90 -22.71
CA LEU A 340 -10.80 -4.56 -23.96
C LEU A 340 -10.90 -5.68 -25.03
N VAL A 341 -10.93 -6.95 -24.63
CA VAL A 341 -11.20 -8.09 -25.54
C VAL A 341 -12.64 -8.03 -26.05
N ASN A 342 -13.63 -7.79 -25.17
CA ASN A 342 -15.04 -7.69 -25.54
C ASN A 342 -15.32 -6.56 -26.55
N LYS A 343 -14.51 -5.49 -26.50
CA LYS A 343 -14.56 -4.36 -27.44
C LYS A 343 -13.64 -4.54 -28.66
N GLU A 344 -13.06 -5.72 -28.83
CA GLU A 344 -12.14 -6.06 -29.93
C GLU A 344 -10.88 -5.19 -30.03
N ILE A 345 -10.48 -4.50 -28.96
CA ILE A 345 -9.23 -3.75 -28.88
C ILE A 345 -8.06 -4.71 -28.70
N ILE A 346 -8.22 -5.68 -27.79
CA ILE A 346 -7.26 -6.77 -27.65
C ILE A 346 -7.71 -7.92 -28.55
N ARG A 347 -6.94 -8.18 -29.62
CA ARG A 347 -7.17 -9.29 -30.55
C ARG A 347 -6.06 -10.32 -30.40
N SER A 348 -6.41 -11.58 -30.16
CA SER A 348 -5.45 -12.69 -30.20
C SER A 348 -5.29 -13.17 -31.64
N LYS A 349 -4.12 -12.94 -32.26
CA LYS A 349 -3.76 -13.60 -33.52
C LYS A 349 -2.96 -14.88 -33.23
N PRO A 350 -3.28 -16.03 -33.85
CA PRO A 350 -2.48 -17.23 -33.70
C PRO A 350 -1.05 -17.02 -34.26
N PRO A 351 0.01 -17.51 -33.58
CA PRO A 351 1.40 -17.41 -34.07
C PRO A 351 1.61 -18.01 -35.46
N VAL A 352 0.81 -19.01 -35.83
CA VAL A 352 0.88 -19.67 -37.15
C VAL A 352 0.44 -18.77 -38.30
N CYS A 353 -0.22 -17.64 -37.98
CA CYS A 353 -0.68 -16.67 -38.97
C CYS A 353 0.27 -15.48 -39.14
N THR A 354 1.44 -15.50 -38.47
CA THR A 354 2.44 -14.44 -38.58
C THR A 354 3.68 -14.91 -39.32
N LEU A 355 3.91 -14.39 -40.53
CA LEU A 355 5.11 -14.67 -41.33
C LEU A 355 6.28 -13.80 -40.81
N PRO A 356 7.42 -14.37 -40.40
CA PRO A 356 8.59 -13.59 -40.00
C PRO A 356 9.04 -12.67 -41.13
N ASN A 357 9.51 -11.46 -40.79
CA ASN A 357 10.01 -10.50 -41.76
C ASN A 357 11.50 -10.75 -42.01
N PHE A 358 11.84 -11.12 -43.23
CA PHE A 358 13.21 -11.34 -43.69
C PHE A 358 13.73 -10.08 -44.35
N LEU A 359 14.97 -9.70 -44.08
CA LEU A 359 15.68 -8.66 -44.83
C LEU A 359 16.60 -9.35 -45.84
N LEU A 360 16.44 -9.02 -47.12
CA LEU A 360 17.34 -9.45 -48.19
C LEU A 360 18.59 -8.55 -48.21
N GLU A 361 19.68 -9.06 -48.82
CA GLU A 361 20.96 -8.33 -48.88
C GLU A 361 20.89 -7.02 -49.68
N ASP A 362 19.90 -6.85 -50.54
CA ASP A 362 19.60 -5.62 -51.28
C ASP A 362 18.79 -4.59 -50.47
N GLY A 363 18.43 -4.93 -49.23
CA GLY A 363 17.64 -4.08 -48.33
C GLY A 363 16.12 -4.23 -48.50
N GLU A 364 15.65 -5.08 -49.41
CA GLU A 364 14.22 -5.39 -49.52
C GLU A 364 13.76 -6.28 -48.36
N SER A 365 12.61 -5.95 -47.75
CA SER A 365 12.03 -6.76 -46.68
C SER A 365 10.90 -7.64 -47.21
N PHE A 366 10.98 -8.94 -46.97
CA PHE A 366 10.00 -9.95 -47.39
C PHE A 366 9.40 -10.66 -46.17
N GLY A 367 8.08 -10.56 -46.01
CA GLY A 367 7.35 -11.17 -44.89
C GLY A 367 6.20 -10.28 -44.44
N GLN A 368 5.58 -10.60 -43.31
CA GLN A 368 4.55 -9.72 -42.76
C GLN A 368 5.24 -8.51 -42.12
N GLY A 369 4.89 -7.30 -42.56
CA GLY A 369 5.35 -6.08 -41.89
C GLY A 369 4.97 -6.10 -40.40
N ARG A 370 5.74 -5.40 -39.54
CA ARG A 370 5.47 -5.34 -38.09
C ARG A 370 3.98 -5.15 -37.84
N ASP A 371 3.38 -6.03 -37.04
CA ASP A 371 1.95 -6.00 -36.78
C ASP A 371 1.58 -4.63 -36.20
N ARG A 372 0.79 -3.84 -36.93
CA ARG A 372 0.42 -2.50 -36.48
C ARG A 372 -0.43 -2.54 -35.20
N SER A 373 -0.95 -3.71 -34.81
CA SER A 373 -1.59 -3.90 -33.50
C SER A 373 -0.62 -3.83 -32.31
N SER A 374 0.69 -3.76 -32.54
CA SER A 374 1.70 -3.45 -31.51
C SER A 374 2.11 -1.98 -31.50
N LEU A 375 1.61 -1.15 -32.43
CA LEU A 375 1.72 0.30 -32.36
C LEU A 375 0.67 0.83 -31.35
N LEU A 376 0.84 2.05 -30.84
CA LEU A 376 -0.11 2.64 -29.89
C LEU A 376 -1.53 2.70 -30.48
N ASP A 377 -2.49 2.03 -29.83
CA ASP A 377 -3.91 2.22 -30.09
C ASP A 377 -4.44 3.30 -29.16
N ASP A 378 -4.90 4.40 -29.74
CA ASP A 378 -5.40 5.54 -28.99
C ASP A 378 -6.85 5.39 -28.51
N THR A 379 -7.48 4.26 -28.78
CA THR A 379 -8.86 4.02 -28.35
C THR A 379 -8.93 3.88 -26.83
N THR A 380 -9.82 4.65 -26.21
CA THR A 380 -10.19 4.50 -24.80
C THR A 380 -11.56 3.85 -24.73
N VAL A 381 -11.68 2.79 -23.95
CA VAL A 381 -12.93 2.06 -23.73
C VAL A 381 -13.52 2.49 -22.39
N THR A 382 -14.73 3.04 -22.40
CA THR A 382 -15.51 3.27 -21.18
C THR A 382 -15.81 1.95 -20.47
N LEU A 383 -15.52 1.87 -19.18
CA LEU A 383 -15.81 0.75 -18.32
C LEU A 383 -17.24 0.81 -17.80
N SER A 384 -18.00 -0.26 -18.00
CA SER A 384 -19.38 -0.33 -17.54
C SER A 384 -19.47 -0.53 -16.02
N LEU A 385 -20.24 0.32 -15.34
CA LEU A 385 -20.58 0.16 -13.93
C LEU A 385 -21.82 -0.72 -13.68
N CYS A 386 -22.45 -1.25 -14.73
CA CYS A 386 -23.73 -1.96 -14.60
C CYS A 386 -23.66 -3.16 -13.65
N GLN A 387 -22.59 -3.97 -13.72
CA GLN A 387 -22.43 -5.12 -12.82
C GLN A 387 -22.29 -4.71 -11.36
N LEU A 388 -21.49 -3.67 -11.08
CA LEU A 388 -21.31 -3.14 -9.73
C LEU A 388 -22.62 -2.56 -9.19
N ARG A 389 -23.32 -1.74 -9.99
CA ARG A 389 -24.63 -1.16 -9.63
C ARG A 389 -25.66 -2.26 -9.36
N ASN A 390 -25.67 -3.32 -10.16
CA ASN A 390 -26.57 -4.46 -9.95
C ASN A 390 -26.26 -5.22 -8.65
N ARG A 391 -24.99 -5.35 -8.26
CA ARG A 391 -24.60 -5.96 -6.98
C ARG A 391 -24.97 -5.09 -5.78
N LEU A 392 -24.95 -3.77 -5.93
CA LEU A 392 -25.22 -2.81 -4.86
C LEU A 392 -26.67 -2.29 -4.84
N LYS A 393 -27.55 -2.80 -5.72
CA LYS A 393 -28.91 -2.28 -5.91
C LYS A 393 -29.78 -2.31 -4.65
N ASP A 394 -29.55 -3.30 -3.78
CA ASP A 394 -30.33 -3.53 -2.55
C ASP A 394 -29.66 -2.88 -1.31
N VAL A 395 -28.51 -2.21 -1.49
CA VAL A 395 -27.80 -1.50 -0.43
C VAL A 395 -28.45 -0.15 -0.19
N GLY A 396 -29.00 0.05 1.02
CA GLY A 396 -29.60 1.32 1.41
C GLY A 396 -28.57 2.46 1.56
N GLY A 397 -29.02 3.70 1.38
CA GLY A 397 -28.16 4.90 1.51
C GLY A 397 -27.44 5.02 2.87
N GLU A 398 -28.00 4.40 3.91
CA GLU A 398 -27.46 4.36 5.28
C GLU A 398 -26.06 3.72 5.32
N ALA A 399 -25.79 2.75 4.43
CA ALA A 399 -24.49 2.09 4.31
C ALA A 399 -23.39 3.04 3.79
N PHE A 400 -23.75 4.09 3.04
CA PHE A 400 -22.83 5.10 2.54
C PHE A 400 -22.56 6.21 3.57
N TYR A 401 -23.42 6.33 4.59
CA TYR A 401 -23.32 7.35 5.63
C TYR A 401 -23.52 6.80 7.06
N PRO A 402 -22.72 5.82 7.52
CA PRO A 402 -22.91 5.19 8.83
C PRO A 402 -22.61 6.14 10.01
N LEU A 403 -23.52 6.23 10.98
CA LEU A 403 -23.34 7.05 12.19
C LEU A 403 -22.25 6.46 13.11
N LEU A 404 -21.30 7.30 13.54
CA LEU A 404 -20.14 6.87 14.34
C LEU A 404 -20.40 6.82 15.86
N GLU A 405 -21.51 7.39 16.33
CA GLU A 405 -21.84 7.51 17.76
C GLU A 405 -22.89 6.51 18.24
N ASP A 406 -23.44 5.69 17.34
CA ASP A 406 -24.37 4.63 17.75
C ASP A 406 -23.59 3.43 18.31
N ASP A 407 -23.59 3.31 19.65
CA ASP A 407 -23.03 2.16 20.38
C ASP A 407 -23.79 0.85 20.08
N GLN A 408 -24.92 0.90 19.37
CA GLN A 408 -25.65 -0.26 18.83
C GLN A 408 -25.04 -0.81 17.53
N SER A 409 -23.79 -0.46 17.21
CA SER A 409 -23.04 -0.85 16.01
C SER A 409 -22.68 -2.36 15.96
N THR A 410 -23.69 -3.20 15.84
CA THR A 410 -23.64 -4.29 14.85
C THR A 410 -23.75 -3.66 13.46
N LEU A 411 -23.14 -4.28 12.45
CA LEU A 411 -23.22 -3.86 11.03
C LEU A 411 -24.62 -3.32 10.67
N PRO A 412 -24.73 -2.22 9.90
CA PRO A 412 -25.99 -1.51 9.68
C PRO A 412 -27.12 -2.46 9.22
N HIS A 413 -28.31 -2.30 9.81
CA HIS A 413 -29.48 -3.10 9.53
C HIS A 413 -30.17 -2.65 8.22
N SER A 414 -29.66 -3.11 7.08
CA SER A 414 -30.37 -3.08 5.79
C SER A 414 -31.33 -4.28 5.68
N ASN A 415 -32.24 -4.26 4.70
CA ASN A 415 -33.01 -5.47 4.33
C ASN A 415 -32.11 -6.62 3.80
N SER A 416 -30.84 -6.34 3.46
CA SER A 416 -29.78 -7.32 3.16
C SER A 416 -29.01 -7.81 4.40
N SER A 417 -29.46 -7.47 5.63
CA SER A 417 -28.78 -7.82 6.88
C SER A 417 -28.47 -9.30 7.04
N ASN A 418 -29.31 -10.17 6.49
CA ASN A 418 -29.10 -11.62 6.54
C ASN A 418 -27.91 -12.06 5.67
N GLU A 419 -27.72 -11.46 4.49
CA GLU A 419 -26.61 -11.78 3.58
C GLU A 419 -25.29 -11.16 4.08
N LEU A 420 -25.32 -9.91 4.54
CA LEU A 420 -24.13 -9.26 5.12
C LEU A 420 -23.68 -9.96 6.41
N SER A 421 -24.62 -10.39 7.27
CA SER A 421 -24.31 -11.18 8.46
C SER A 421 -23.79 -12.57 8.11
N ALA A 422 -24.27 -13.19 7.02
CA ALA A 422 -23.73 -14.45 6.53
C ALA A 422 -22.29 -14.28 6.01
N ALA A 423 -22.04 -13.25 5.18
CA ALA A 423 -20.72 -12.92 4.66
C ALA A 423 -19.71 -12.64 5.79
N ALA A 424 -20.12 -11.90 6.82
CA ALA A 424 -19.28 -11.61 7.99
C ALA A 424 -18.81 -12.86 8.76
N SER A 425 -19.50 -13.99 8.61
CA SER A 425 -19.13 -15.28 9.22
C SER A 425 -18.18 -16.13 8.35
N LEU A 426 -17.94 -15.72 7.10
CA LEU A 426 -17.08 -16.44 6.16
C LEU A 426 -15.58 -16.19 6.45
N PRO A 427 -14.70 -17.10 6.00
CA PRO A 427 -13.25 -16.90 6.03
C PRO A 427 -12.83 -15.54 5.46
N LEU A 428 -11.77 -14.95 6.02
CA LEU A 428 -11.31 -13.59 5.68
C LEU A 428 -11.08 -13.40 4.18
N ILE A 429 -10.48 -14.38 3.51
CA ILE A 429 -10.19 -14.33 2.07
C ILE A 429 -11.48 -14.18 1.23
N ILE A 430 -12.60 -14.74 1.70
CA ILE A 430 -13.90 -14.61 1.03
C ILE A 430 -14.50 -13.22 1.30
N ARG A 431 -14.41 -12.75 2.55
CA ARG A 431 -14.85 -11.40 2.94
C ARG A 431 -14.11 -10.29 2.20
N GLU A 432 -12.81 -10.45 1.93
CA GLU A 432 -12.01 -9.52 1.12
C GLU A 432 -12.43 -9.45 -0.35
N ARG A 433 -13.17 -10.47 -0.84
CA ARG A 433 -13.66 -10.54 -2.22
C ARG A 433 -15.15 -10.17 -2.37
N ASP A 434 -15.86 -10.04 -1.26
CA ASP A 434 -17.28 -9.71 -1.26
C ASP A 434 -17.50 -8.20 -1.45
N THR A 435 -18.25 -7.83 -2.49
CA THR A 435 -18.41 -6.43 -2.91
C THR A 435 -19.19 -5.59 -1.89
N GLU A 436 -20.30 -6.11 -1.36
CA GLU A 436 -21.17 -5.38 -0.42
C GLU A 436 -20.49 -5.26 0.94
N TYR A 437 -19.87 -6.35 1.42
CA TYR A 437 -19.10 -6.35 2.65
C TYR A 437 -17.95 -5.34 2.57
N GLN A 438 -17.16 -5.34 1.49
CA GLN A 438 -16.07 -4.39 1.34
C GLN A 438 -16.55 -2.95 1.24
N LEU A 439 -17.68 -2.65 0.56
CA LEU A 439 -18.27 -1.31 0.57
C LEU A 439 -18.53 -0.83 2.00
N ASN A 440 -19.22 -1.63 2.81
CA ASN A 440 -19.54 -1.29 4.20
C ASN A 440 -18.27 -1.05 5.04
N ARG A 441 -17.27 -1.92 4.91
CA ARG A 441 -15.99 -1.79 5.65
C ARG A 441 -15.21 -0.56 5.20
N ILE A 442 -15.10 -0.30 3.89
CA ILE A 442 -14.38 0.85 3.34
C ILE A 442 -15.01 2.17 3.81
N VAL A 443 -16.33 2.30 3.70
CA VAL A 443 -17.04 3.53 4.13
C VAL A 443 -16.86 3.77 5.63
N LEU A 444 -16.98 2.72 6.45
CA LEU A 444 -16.77 2.83 7.89
C LEU A 444 -15.34 3.28 8.23
N PHE A 445 -14.32 2.62 7.68
CA PHE A 445 -12.92 2.97 7.94
C PHE A 445 -12.56 4.35 7.41
N ASP A 446 -13.03 4.74 6.22
CA ASP A 446 -12.81 6.09 5.67
C ASP A 446 -13.32 7.16 6.65
N ARG A 447 -14.52 6.98 7.21
CA ARG A 447 -15.08 7.91 8.22
C ARG A 447 -14.30 7.89 9.53
N LEU A 448 -13.95 6.71 10.05
CA LEU A 448 -13.19 6.58 11.29
C LEU A 448 -11.78 7.21 11.17
N LEU A 449 -11.10 6.98 10.04
CA LEU A 449 -9.78 7.54 9.75
C LEU A 449 -9.84 9.06 9.59
N LYS A 450 -10.88 9.61 8.95
CA LYS A 450 -11.12 11.06 8.91
C LYS A 450 -11.33 11.67 10.31
N ALA A 451 -11.76 10.89 11.30
CA ALA A 451 -11.90 11.29 12.70
C ALA A 451 -10.67 10.98 13.58
N TYR A 452 -9.63 10.34 13.06
CA TYR A 452 -8.38 10.08 13.77
C TYR A 452 -7.66 11.41 14.12
N PRO A 453 -7.09 11.56 15.34
CA PRO A 453 -6.85 10.53 16.35
C PRO A 453 -7.98 10.27 17.36
N TYR A 454 -9.04 11.09 17.37
CA TYR A 454 -10.10 11.02 18.39
C TYR A 454 -10.87 9.69 18.42
N LYS A 455 -11.00 9.01 17.28
CA LYS A 455 -11.68 7.70 17.16
C LYS A 455 -10.70 6.51 17.08
N LYS A 456 -9.46 6.65 17.55
CA LYS A 456 -8.43 5.58 17.55
C LYS A 456 -8.93 4.26 18.19
N ASN A 457 -9.66 4.34 19.30
CA ASN A 457 -10.18 3.15 19.99
C ASN A 457 -11.24 2.41 19.16
N GLN A 458 -12.09 3.14 18.42
CA GLN A 458 -13.06 2.56 17.50
C GLN A 458 -12.36 1.91 16.30
N ILE A 459 -11.33 2.55 15.72
CA ILE A 459 -10.50 1.95 14.66
C ILE A 459 -9.90 0.62 15.14
N TRP A 460 -9.34 0.60 16.35
CA TRP A 460 -8.78 -0.62 16.94
C TRP A 460 -9.84 -1.71 17.16
N LYS A 461 -11.03 -1.35 17.64
CA LYS A 461 -12.16 -2.27 17.84
C LYS A 461 -12.60 -2.90 16.51
N GLU A 462 -12.76 -2.08 15.47
CA GLU A 462 -13.17 -2.55 14.14
C GLU A 462 -12.08 -3.37 13.45
N ALA A 463 -10.80 -3.01 13.60
CA ALA A 463 -9.67 -3.75 13.06
C ALA A 463 -9.55 -5.19 13.62
N ARG A 464 -10.13 -5.47 14.81
CA ARG A 464 -10.23 -6.85 15.34
C ARG A 464 -11.14 -7.75 14.54
N VAL A 465 -12.09 -7.20 13.80
CA VAL A 465 -12.96 -7.96 12.90
C VAL A 465 -12.19 -8.26 11.61
N ASP A 466 -11.66 -7.21 10.99
CA ASP A 466 -10.71 -7.22 9.87
C ASP A 466 -10.37 -5.78 9.45
N ILE A 467 -9.41 -5.63 8.54
CA ILE A 467 -9.03 -4.35 7.93
C ILE A 467 -9.32 -4.43 6.42
N PRO A 468 -10.09 -3.48 5.84
CA PRO A 468 -10.36 -3.48 4.41
C PRO A 468 -9.06 -3.24 3.61
N PRO A 469 -8.74 -4.07 2.58
CA PRO A 469 -7.46 -4.00 1.89
C PRO A 469 -7.10 -2.63 1.32
N LEU A 470 -8.09 -1.93 0.76
CA LEU A 470 -7.91 -0.61 0.16
C LEU A 470 -7.38 0.43 1.15
N LEU A 471 -7.75 0.35 2.43
CA LEU A 471 -7.40 1.33 3.46
C LEU A 471 -6.34 0.79 4.45
N ARG A 472 -5.74 -0.36 4.17
CA ARG A 472 -4.84 -1.07 5.10
C ARG A 472 -3.64 -0.23 5.54
N GLY A 473 -2.93 0.41 4.60
CA GLY A 473 -1.75 1.22 4.91
C GLY A 473 -2.02 2.37 5.88
N ILE A 474 -3.11 3.10 5.64
CA ILE A 474 -3.53 4.22 6.50
C ILE A 474 -4.03 3.71 7.86
N THR A 475 -4.74 2.57 7.87
CA THR A 475 -5.21 1.92 9.10
C THR A 475 -4.04 1.47 9.98
N TRP A 476 -3.01 0.84 9.38
CA TRP A 476 -1.80 0.44 10.10
C TRP A 476 -1.09 1.63 10.72
N ALA A 477 -0.98 2.75 10.00
CA ALA A 477 -0.42 3.99 10.55
C ALA A 477 -1.20 4.48 11.79
N ALA A 478 -2.54 4.44 11.74
CA ALA A 478 -3.39 4.81 12.88
C ALA A 478 -3.23 3.84 14.07
N LEU A 479 -3.15 2.53 13.82
CA LEU A 479 -2.91 1.52 14.86
C LEU A 479 -1.54 1.66 15.52
N LEU A 480 -0.53 2.10 14.74
CA LEU A 480 0.82 2.41 15.23
C LEU A 480 0.91 3.78 15.94
N GLY A 481 -0.17 4.57 15.94
CA GLY A 481 -0.20 5.88 16.60
C GLY A 481 0.61 6.95 15.85
N VAL A 482 0.71 6.86 14.53
CA VAL A 482 1.40 7.87 13.72
C VAL A 482 0.60 9.17 13.73
N GLU A 483 1.23 10.27 14.09
CA GLU A 483 0.63 11.61 14.18
C GLU A 483 1.62 12.72 13.82
N GLY A 484 1.08 13.89 13.48
CA GLY A 484 1.85 15.11 13.19
C GLY A 484 2.37 15.21 11.75
N ALA A 485 3.27 16.18 11.50
CA ALA A 485 3.80 16.49 10.17
C ALA A 485 4.87 15.49 9.71
N ILE A 486 4.43 14.30 9.27
CA ILE A 486 5.33 13.22 8.84
C ILE A 486 6.18 13.59 7.62
N GLU A 487 5.60 14.34 6.66
CA GLU A 487 6.29 14.75 5.42
C GLU A 487 7.48 15.65 5.76
N ALA A 488 7.26 16.72 6.52
CA ALA A 488 8.31 17.64 6.94
C ALA A 488 9.44 16.95 7.72
N LYS A 489 9.10 15.96 8.58
CA LYS A 489 10.09 15.17 9.31
C LYS A 489 10.93 14.30 8.37
N TYR A 490 10.30 13.65 7.39
CA TYR A 490 10.99 12.78 6.44
C TYR A 490 11.87 13.57 5.47
N ASP A 491 11.38 14.71 4.98
CA ASP A 491 12.10 15.56 4.04
C ASP A 491 13.35 16.18 4.66
N ALA A 492 13.32 16.49 5.96
CA ALA A 492 14.45 17.06 6.70
C ALA A 492 15.63 16.09 6.89
N ILE A 493 15.46 14.78 6.66
CA ILE A 493 16.53 13.79 6.82
C ILE A 493 17.40 13.78 5.56
N ASP A 494 18.72 13.83 5.72
CA ASP A 494 19.67 13.68 4.61
C ASP A 494 19.66 12.24 4.08
N LYS A 495 19.26 12.10 2.82
CA LYS A 495 19.16 10.83 2.09
C LYS A 495 20.18 10.75 0.94
N ASP A 496 20.92 11.81 0.69
CA ASP A 496 21.78 11.95 -0.49
C ASP A 496 23.24 11.72 -0.14
N THR A 497 23.71 12.23 1.00
CA THR A 497 25.12 12.07 1.42
C THR A 497 25.50 10.59 1.54
N PRO A 498 26.54 10.10 0.83
CA PRO A 498 26.95 8.70 0.90
C PRO A 498 27.32 8.25 2.33
N ILE A 499 26.82 7.08 2.74
CA ILE A 499 27.14 6.46 4.03
C ILE A 499 27.77 5.06 3.84
N PRO A 500 28.56 4.54 4.81
CA PRO A 500 29.23 3.24 4.66
C PRO A 500 28.28 2.07 4.38
N THR A 501 27.03 2.18 4.82
CA THR A 501 25.97 1.17 4.68
C THR A 501 25.34 1.14 3.29
N ASP A 502 25.52 2.18 2.47
CA ASP A 502 24.86 2.29 1.15
C ASP A 502 25.15 1.08 0.26
N ARG A 503 26.40 0.58 0.28
CA ARG A 503 26.79 -0.60 -0.50
C ARG A 503 26.02 -1.86 -0.09
N GLN A 504 25.74 -2.04 1.21
CA GLN A 504 24.99 -3.20 1.69
C GLN A 504 23.52 -3.10 1.24
N ILE A 505 22.90 -1.94 1.44
CA ILE A 505 21.53 -1.65 1.01
C ILE A 505 21.36 -1.90 -0.50
N GLU A 506 22.33 -1.51 -1.30
CA GLU A 506 22.34 -1.71 -2.77
C GLU A 506 22.34 -3.17 -3.21
N VAL A 507 22.96 -4.05 -2.42
CA VAL A 507 23.07 -5.47 -2.74
C VAL A 507 21.84 -6.24 -2.23
N ASP A 508 21.23 -5.78 -1.14
CA ASP A 508 20.08 -6.44 -0.52
C ASP A 508 18.76 -6.15 -1.26
N ILE A 509 18.51 -4.89 -1.62
CA ILE A 509 17.26 -4.45 -2.27
C ILE A 509 16.88 -5.29 -3.51
N PRO A 510 17.77 -5.55 -4.49
CA PRO A 510 17.39 -6.28 -5.70
C PRO A 510 17.01 -7.75 -5.47
N ARG A 511 17.37 -8.31 -4.30
CA ARG A 511 17.06 -9.69 -3.90
C ARG A 511 15.80 -9.76 -3.03
N CYS A 512 15.38 -8.63 -2.46
CA CYS A 512 14.25 -8.50 -1.56
C CYS A 512 12.94 -8.51 -2.34
N HIS A 513 12.06 -9.47 -2.06
CA HIS A 513 10.73 -9.58 -2.68
C HIS A 513 10.73 -9.49 -4.22
N GLN A 514 11.72 -10.09 -4.90
CA GLN A 514 11.90 -10.02 -6.36
C GLN A 514 10.68 -10.52 -7.17
N TYR A 515 9.83 -11.37 -6.57
CA TYR A 515 8.59 -11.84 -7.20
C TYR A 515 7.52 -10.76 -7.33
N ASP A 516 7.60 -9.66 -6.57
CA ASP A 516 6.64 -8.56 -6.61
C ASP A 516 7.04 -7.54 -7.68
N GLU A 517 6.18 -7.34 -8.67
CA GLU A 517 6.47 -6.48 -9.82
C GLU A 517 6.68 -5.01 -9.41
N LEU A 518 5.97 -4.53 -8.39
CA LEU A 518 6.06 -3.14 -7.97
C LEU A 518 7.37 -2.87 -7.20
N LEU A 519 7.69 -3.73 -6.23
CA LEU A 519 8.89 -3.59 -5.41
C LEU A 519 10.19 -3.86 -6.20
N SER A 520 10.15 -4.77 -7.17
CA SER A 520 11.29 -5.08 -8.05
C SER A 520 11.53 -4.03 -9.15
N SER A 521 10.63 -3.04 -9.29
CA SER A 521 10.81 -1.94 -10.22
C SER A 521 11.97 -1.02 -9.79
N PRO A 522 12.63 -0.30 -10.73
CA PRO A 522 13.68 0.65 -10.36
C PRO A 522 13.19 1.76 -9.43
N GLU A 523 11.92 2.17 -9.56
CA GLU A 523 11.31 3.14 -8.65
C GLU A 523 11.13 2.54 -7.25
N GLY A 524 10.69 1.28 -7.15
CA GLY A 524 10.63 0.54 -5.89
C GLY A 524 12.00 0.45 -5.21
N HIS A 525 13.05 0.10 -5.95
CA HIS A 525 14.41 0.07 -5.44
C HIS A 525 14.90 1.45 -4.95
N ALA A 526 14.60 2.52 -5.70
CA ALA A 526 14.98 3.88 -5.30
C ALA A 526 14.26 4.31 -4.01
N LYS A 527 12.97 3.96 -3.86
CA LYS A 527 12.17 4.23 -2.66
C LYS A 527 12.66 3.43 -1.45
N PHE A 528 12.96 2.14 -1.62
CA PHE A 528 13.59 1.33 -0.57
C PHE A 528 14.84 1.98 -0.03
N ARG A 529 15.76 2.36 -0.93
CA ARG A 529 17.00 3.01 -0.57
C ARG A 529 16.74 4.28 0.25
N ARG A 530 15.84 5.16 -0.19
CA ARG A 530 15.53 6.42 0.51
C ARG A 530 14.93 6.16 1.88
N VAL A 531 13.98 5.23 2.02
CA VAL A 531 13.33 4.91 3.31
C VAL A 531 14.31 4.25 4.29
N LEU A 532 15.08 3.25 3.84
CA LEU A 532 16.07 2.56 4.68
C LEU A 532 17.19 3.51 5.11
N LYS A 533 17.71 4.32 4.19
CA LYS A 533 18.74 5.31 4.51
C LYS A 533 18.23 6.36 5.48
N ALA A 534 17.01 6.88 5.27
CA ALA A 534 16.40 7.81 6.21
C ALA A 534 16.31 7.20 7.62
N TRP A 535 15.98 5.92 7.73
CA TRP A 535 15.94 5.23 9.02
C TRP A 535 17.32 5.08 9.67
N VAL A 536 18.32 4.61 8.92
CA VAL A 536 19.70 4.46 9.45
C VAL A 536 20.27 5.81 9.91
N VAL A 537 20.09 6.87 9.11
CA VAL A 537 20.57 8.22 9.45
C VAL A 537 19.86 8.79 10.68
N SER A 538 18.57 8.49 10.87
CA SER A 538 17.79 8.98 12.02
C SER A 538 18.12 8.27 13.34
N HIS A 539 18.82 7.13 13.29
CA HIS A 539 19.10 6.29 14.45
C HIS A 539 20.59 5.96 14.53
N PRO A 540 21.45 6.93 14.94
CA PRO A 540 22.91 6.76 14.93
C PRO A 540 23.41 5.64 15.85
N ASP A 541 22.63 5.27 16.88
CA ASP A 541 22.95 4.18 17.80
C ASP A 541 22.61 2.78 17.25
N LEU A 542 21.90 2.73 16.11
CA LEU A 542 21.47 1.49 15.46
C LEU A 542 22.24 1.28 14.15
N VAL A 543 22.37 0.03 13.73
CA VAL A 543 23.04 -0.35 12.49
C VAL A 543 22.09 -1.12 11.58
N TYR A 544 22.34 -1.03 10.27
CA TYR A 544 21.63 -1.85 9.30
C TYR A 544 22.05 -3.31 9.45
N TRP A 545 21.05 -4.17 9.71
CA TRP A 545 21.18 -5.62 9.65
C TRP A 545 20.46 -6.14 8.41
N GLN A 546 21.05 -7.12 7.74
CA GLN A 546 20.40 -7.81 6.60
C GLN A 546 19.06 -8.37 7.06
N GLY A 547 17.99 -8.08 6.32
CA GLY A 547 16.60 -8.36 6.68
C GLY A 547 15.78 -7.12 7.03
N LEU A 548 16.42 -5.97 7.31
CA LEU A 548 15.71 -4.70 7.52
C LEU A 548 14.98 -4.22 6.25
N ASP A 549 15.53 -4.53 5.08
CA ASP A 549 14.88 -4.37 3.78
C ASP A 549 13.58 -5.19 3.67
N SER A 550 13.62 -6.44 4.10
CA SER A 550 12.42 -7.30 4.15
C SER A 550 11.39 -6.77 5.16
N LEU A 551 11.83 -6.23 6.30
CA LEU A 551 10.93 -5.58 7.28
C LEU A 551 10.30 -4.29 6.72
N CYS A 552 11.03 -3.54 5.90
CA CYS A 552 10.56 -2.32 5.26
C CYS A 552 9.51 -2.60 4.16
N ALA A 553 9.56 -3.77 3.53
CA ALA A 553 8.77 -4.07 2.33
C ALA A 553 7.25 -3.93 2.50
N PRO A 554 6.59 -4.45 3.57
CA PRO A 554 5.15 -4.27 3.75
C PRO A 554 4.74 -2.80 3.90
N PHE A 555 5.53 -2.00 4.62
CA PHE A 555 5.25 -0.58 4.82
C PHE A 555 5.39 0.21 3.53
N LEU A 556 6.44 -0.07 2.75
CA LEU A 556 6.67 0.58 1.48
C LEU A 556 5.62 0.16 0.45
N TYR A 557 5.27 -1.11 0.36
CA TYR A 557 4.25 -1.60 -0.57
C TYR A 557 2.90 -0.91 -0.33
N LEU A 558 2.42 -0.92 0.92
CA LEU A 558 1.12 -0.32 1.28
C LEU A 558 1.10 1.21 1.17
N ASN A 559 2.27 1.86 1.21
CA ASN A 559 2.40 3.32 1.18
C ASN A 559 3.38 3.76 0.07
N PHE A 560 3.37 3.09 -1.08
CA PHE A 560 4.38 3.29 -2.14
C PHE A 560 4.47 4.76 -2.61
N ASN A 561 3.32 5.43 -2.62
CA ASN A 561 3.17 6.82 -3.01
C ASN A 561 3.33 7.83 -1.85
N ASN A 562 3.63 7.35 -0.64
CA ASN A 562 3.86 8.17 0.54
C ASN A 562 5.00 7.59 1.39
N GLU A 563 6.24 7.82 0.93
CA GLU A 563 7.47 7.33 1.60
C GLU A 563 7.60 7.83 3.05
N ALA A 564 7.13 9.06 3.32
CA ALA A 564 7.10 9.61 4.67
C ALA A 564 6.20 8.80 5.61
N LEU A 565 5.04 8.33 5.12
CA LEU A 565 4.15 7.46 5.89
C LEU A 565 4.74 6.06 6.06
N ALA A 566 5.36 5.49 5.03
CA ALA A 566 6.08 4.21 5.14
C ALA A 566 7.17 4.27 6.21
N TYR A 567 8.02 5.31 6.16
CA TYR A 567 9.06 5.59 7.14
C TYR A 567 8.49 5.80 8.55
N ALA A 568 7.42 6.58 8.70
CA ALA A 568 6.79 6.83 9.99
C ALA A 568 6.21 5.55 10.60
N CYS A 569 5.57 4.70 9.80
CA CYS A 569 5.07 3.40 10.24
C CYS A 569 6.23 2.50 10.70
N MET A 570 7.29 2.38 9.90
CA MET A 570 8.47 1.57 10.25
C MET A 570 9.14 2.08 11.54
N SER A 571 9.28 3.40 11.68
CA SER A 571 9.89 4.04 12.86
C SER A 571 9.03 3.90 14.13
N ALA A 572 7.71 3.78 14.00
CA ALA A 572 6.82 3.46 15.12
C ALA A 572 6.79 1.95 15.44
N PHE A 573 6.93 1.10 14.43
CA PHE A 573 6.86 -0.36 14.56
C PHE A 573 8.10 -0.95 15.23
N ILE A 574 9.31 -0.53 14.83
CA ILE A 574 10.56 -1.12 15.31
C ILE A 574 10.70 -1.00 16.85
N PRO A 575 10.50 0.16 17.48
CA PRO A 575 10.56 0.25 18.94
C PRO A 575 9.53 -0.62 19.65
N LYS A 576 8.35 -0.83 19.05
CA LYS A 576 7.27 -1.63 19.67
C LYS A 576 7.60 -3.13 19.70
N TYR A 577 8.20 -3.67 18.65
CA TYR A 577 8.40 -5.13 18.52
C TYR A 577 9.87 -5.58 18.51
N LEU A 578 10.77 -4.73 18.02
CA LEU A 578 12.19 -5.01 17.75
C LEU A 578 13.11 -4.04 18.50
N TYR A 579 12.69 -3.60 19.69
CA TYR A 579 13.47 -2.72 20.55
C TYR A 579 14.89 -3.27 20.74
N ASN A 580 15.91 -2.47 20.41
CA ASN A 580 17.33 -2.82 20.50
C ASN A 580 17.81 -4.02 19.66
N PHE A 581 16.99 -4.59 18.78
CA PHE A 581 17.42 -5.67 17.88
C PHE A 581 18.51 -5.23 16.90
N PHE A 582 18.52 -3.95 16.51
CA PHE A 582 19.43 -3.39 15.52
C PHE A 582 20.64 -2.70 16.14
N LEU A 583 20.97 -2.95 17.41
CA LEU A 583 22.22 -2.50 18.00
C LEU A 583 23.42 -3.11 17.27
N LYS A 584 24.57 -2.44 17.35
CA LYS A 584 25.84 -3.00 16.84
C LYS A 584 26.22 -4.31 17.54
N ASP A 585 26.00 -4.37 18.85
CA ASP A 585 26.02 -5.61 19.62
C ASP A 585 24.62 -5.85 20.19
N ASN A 586 23.89 -6.76 19.57
CA ASN A 586 22.55 -7.17 19.95
C ASN A 586 22.54 -8.57 20.60
N SER A 587 23.70 -9.15 20.90
CA SER A 587 23.85 -10.56 21.30
C SER A 587 23.00 -10.90 22.53
N HIS A 588 23.04 -10.06 23.56
CA HIS A 588 22.24 -10.26 24.77
C HIS A 588 20.73 -10.14 24.53
N VAL A 589 20.32 -9.22 23.64
CA VAL A 589 18.91 -8.99 23.28
C VAL A 589 18.36 -10.21 22.55
N ILE A 590 19.07 -10.68 21.51
CA ILE A 590 18.67 -11.83 20.71
C ILE A 590 18.67 -13.11 21.55
N GLN A 591 19.71 -13.33 22.36
CA GLN A 591 19.78 -14.52 23.21
C GLN A 591 18.68 -14.55 24.27
N GLU A 592 18.35 -13.42 24.93
CA GLU A 592 17.19 -13.36 25.82
C GLU A 592 15.91 -13.70 25.05
N TYR A 593 15.71 -13.08 23.89
CA TYR A 593 14.51 -13.28 23.08
C TYR A 593 14.30 -14.75 22.68
N LEU A 594 15.36 -15.40 22.18
CA LEU A 594 15.32 -16.81 21.79
C LEU A 594 15.15 -17.74 22.98
N THR A 595 15.72 -17.39 24.15
CA THR A 595 15.52 -18.15 25.38
C THR A 595 14.05 -18.10 25.84
N VAL A 596 13.45 -16.90 25.84
CA VAL A 596 12.02 -16.73 26.14
C VAL A 596 11.16 -17.49 25.11
N PHE A 597 11.54 -17.47 23.83
CA PHE A 597 10.84 -18.25 22.81
C PHE A 597 10.95 -19.76 23.06
N SER A 598 12.10 -20.28 23.46
CA SER A 598 12.27 -21.69 23.85
C SER A 598 11.35 -22.07 25.00
N GLN A 599 11.29 -21.24 26.05
CA GLN A 599 10.38 -21.43 27.18
C GLN A 599 8.90 -21.36 26.76
N MET A 600 8.56 -20.54 25.77
CA MET A 600 7.22 -20.47 25.20
C MET A 600 6.84 -21.76 24.45
N ILE A 601 7.78 -22.40 23.75
CA ILE A 601 7.56 -23.72 23.14
C ILE A 601 7.35 -24.75 24.25
N ALA A 602 8.20 -24.78 25.26
CA ALA A 602 8.07 -25.71 26.39
C ALA A 602 6.73 -25.56 27.13
N PHE A 603 6.24 -24.33 27.29
CA PHE A 603 4.97 -24.06 27.95
C PHE A 603 3.75 -24.53 27.15
N HIS A 604 3.75 -24.34 25.83
CA HIS A 604 2.58 -24.64 24.98
C HIS A 604 2.63 -26.01 24.29
N ASP A 605 3.81 -26.57 24.04
CA ASP A 605 4.03 -27.90 23.48
C ASP A 605 5.29 -28.57 24.08
N PRO A 606 5.20 -29.08 25.32
CA PRO A 606 6.34 -29.65 26.03
C PRO A 606 6.92 -30.89 25.34
N GLU A 607 6.08 -31.70 24.68
CA GLU A 607 6.54 -32.89 23.94
C GLU A 607 7.44 -32.49 22.77
N LEU A 608 7.01 -31.49 21.99
CA LEU A 608 7.82 -30.94 20.92
C LEU A 608 9.10 -30.30 21.46
N SER A 609 9.01 -29.52 22.53
CA SER A 609 10.20 -28.88 23.14
C SER A 609 11.25 -29.90 23.58
N ASN A 610 10.83 -30.97 24.27
CA ASN A 610 11.73 -32.03 24.72
C ASN A 610 12.42 -32.71 23.53
N HIS A 611 11.67 -33.11 22.51
CA HIS A 611 12.24 -33.72 21.29
C HIS A 611 13.26 -32.80 20.62
N LEU A 612 12.93 -31.52 20.42
CA LEU A 612 13.85 -30.56 19.79
C LEU A 612 15.13 -30.35 20.61
N ASN A 613 15.02 -30.34 21.94
CA ASN A 613 16.18 -30.26 22.83
C ASN A 613 17.04 -31.53 22.78
N GLU A 614 16.43 -32.72 22.75
CA GLU A 614 17.12 -34.01 22.64
C GLU A 614 17.97 -34.12 21.38
N ILE A 615 17.45 -33.64 20.24
CA ILE A 615 18.18 -33.64 18.96
C ILE A 615 19.11 -32.43 18.79
N GLY A 616 19.15 -31.50 19.75
CA GLY A 616 19.95 -30.27 19.69
C GLY A 616 19.47 -29.24 18.66
N PHE A 617 18.21 -29.29 18.25
CA PHE A 617 17.60 -28.36 17.28
C PHE A 617 16.99 -27.15 17.99
N ILE A 618 17.86 -26.22 18.41
CA ILE A 618 17.49 -25.04 19.21
C ILE A 618 17.03 -23.85 18.34
N PRO A 619 16.21 -22.91 18.89
CA PRO A 619 15.72 -21.75 18.17
C PRO A 619 16.77 -20.87 17.49
N ASP A 620 17.99 -20.79 18.02
CA ASP A 620 19.11 -20.03 17.46
C ASP A 620 19.42 -20.39 15.99
N LEU A 621 19.10 -21.61 15.57
CA LEU A 621 19.37 -22.11 14.23
C LEU A 621 18.36 -21.63 13.17
N TYR A 622 17.13 -21.30 13.57
CA TYR A 622 16.05 -21.05 12.61
C TYR A 622 15.19 -19.80 12.90
N ALA A 623 15.12 -19.33 14.14
CA ALA A 623 14.17 -18.30 14.55
C ALA A 623 14.71 -16.87 14.45
N ILE A 624 16.04 -16.68 14.28
CA ILE A 624 16.62 -15.34 14.12
C ILE A 624 16.02 -14.61 12.91
N PRO A 625 15.99 -15.19 11.69
CA PRO A 625 15.37 -14.51 10.53
C PRO A 625 13.88 -14.25 10.74
N TRP A 626 13.16 -15.13 11.46
CA TRP A 626 11.74 -14.97 11.75
C TRP A 626 11.48 -13.70 12.55
N PHE A 627 12.21 -13.51 13.65
CA PHE A 627 11.97 -12.37 14.53
C PHE A 627 12.62 -11.10 14.01
N LEU A 628 13.84 -11.15 13.47
CA LEU A 628 14.52 -9.97 12.93
C LEU A 628 13.72 -9.29 11.81
N THR A 629 13.02 -10.08 10.99
CA THR A 629 12.21 -9.58 9.87
C THR A 629 10.71 -9.59 10.19
N MET A 630 10.31 -10.01 11.39
CA MET A 630 8.89 -10.20 11.76
C MET A 630 8.12 -11.01 10.72
N PHE A 631 8.75 -12.12 10.31
CA PHE A 631 8.31 -13.15 9.38
C PHE A 631 8.26 -12.75 7.89
N THR A 632 8.58 -11.50 7.53
CA THR A 632 8.41 -10.99 6.16
C THR A 632 9.34 -11.63 5.13
N HIS A 633 10.53 -12.07 5.57
CA HIS A 633 11.44 -12.82 4.71
C HIS A 633 10.94 -14.26 4.46
N VAL A 634 10.08 -14.80 5.34
CA VAL A 634 9.62 -16.19 5.29
C VAL A 634 8.34 -16.32 4.46
N PHE A 635 7.41 -15.37 4.62
CA PHE A 635 6.11 -15.43 3.97
C PHE A 635 5.95 -14.35 2.89
N PRO A 636 5.19 -14.64 1.82
CA PRO A 636 4.86 -13.63 0.83
C PRO A 636 4.00 -12.49 1.42
N LEU A 637 4.07 -11.29 0.83
CA LEU A 637 3.45 -10.08 1.37
C LEU A 637 1.95 -10.22 1.69
N HIS A 638 1.18 -10.90 0.83
CA HIS A 638 -0.26 -11.11 1.07
C HIS A 638 -0.54 -11.91 2.35
N LYS A 639 0.31 -12.89 2.68
CA LYS A 639 0.26 -13.66 3.94
C LYS A 639 0.68 -12.79 5.13
N ILE A 640 1.68 -11.93 4.93
CA ILE A 640 2.12 -10.96 5.94
C ILE A 640 1.04 -9.94 6.29
N PHE A 641 0.27 -9.44 5.32
CA PHE A 641 -0.81 -8.49 5.61
C PHE A 641 -1.83 -9.08 6.58
N HIS A 642 -2.30 -10.32 6.35
CA HIS A 642 -3.24 -10.99 7.26
C HIS A 642 -2.64 -11.27 8.63
N LEU A 643 -1.36 -11.65 8.68
CA LEU A 643 -0.65 -11.88 9.93
C LEU A 643 -0.47 -10.57 10.74
N TRP A 644 -0.08 -9.50 10.06
CA TRP A 644 0.23 -8.22 10.68
C TRP A 644 -1.01 -7.40 11.05
N ASP A 645 -2.13 -7.56 10.34
CA ASP A 645 -3.44 -7.02 10.73
C ASP A 645 -3.76 -7.43 12.18
N THR A 646 -3.40 -8.65 12.59
CA THR A 646 -3.56 -9.13 13.98
C THR A 646 -2.38 -8.74 14.88
N LEU A 647 -1.13 -8.85 14.40
CA LEU A 647 0.06 -8.49 15.16
C LEU A 647 -0.02 -7.07 15.73
N LEU A 648 -0.48 -6.11 14.91
CA LEU A 648 -0.57 -4.69 15.27
C LEU A 648 -1.54 -4.43 16.42
N LEU A 649 -2.55 -5.29 16.60
CA LEU A 649 -3.50 -5.25 17.69
C LEU A 649 -2.92 -5.83 18.99
N GLY A 650 -1.90 -6.68 18.88
CA GLY A 650 -1.14 -7.25 19.98
C GLY A 650 -0.01 -6.35 20.49
N ASN A 651 0.65 -6.83 21.55
CA ASN A 651 1.83 -6.20 22.15
C ASN A 651 3.13 -6.89 21.70
N SER A 652 4.25 -6.49 22.31
CA SER A 652 5.60 -6.98 21.97
C SER A 652 5.85 -8.48 22.25
N SER A 653 4.91 -9.17 22.90
CA SER A 653 4.97 -10.63 23.16
C SER A 653 4.19 -11.47 22.13
N PHE A 654 3.29 -10.84 21.35
CA PHE A 654 2.49 -11.55 20.34
C PHE A 654 3.34 -12.30 19.28
N PRO A 655 4.51 -11.82 18.83
CA PRO A 655 5.36 -12.56 17.90
C PRO A 655 5.76 -13.96 18.37
N PHE A 656 5.94 -14.17 19.69
CA PHE A 656 6.23 -15.50 20.23
C PHE A 656 5.07 -16.48 19.96
N CYS A 657 3.84 -16.01 20.09
CA CYS A 657 2.65 -16.81 19.83
C CYS A 657 2.54 -17.18 18.35
N ILE A 658 2.95 -16.29 17.44
CA ILE A 658 3.05 -16.59 16.01
C ILE A 658 4.09 -17.70 15.77
N GLY A 659 5.29 -17.56 16.33
CA GLY A 659 6.36 -18.55 16.20
C GLY A 659 5.93 -19.94 16.70
N VAL A 660 5.29 -20.02 17.86
CA VAL A 660 4.75 -21.28 18.40
C VAL A 660 3.64 -21.83 17.51
N ALA A 661 2.74 -21.00 16.99
CA ALA A 661 1.68 -21.45 16.09
C ALA A 661 2.23 -22.05 14.79
N ILE A 662 3.32 -21.50 14.24
CA ILE A 662 4.01 -22.06 13.07
C ILE A 662 4.59 -23.45 13.41
N LEU A 663 5.28 -23.57 14.55
CA LEU A 663 5.85 -24.84 15.00
C LEU A 663 4.76 -25.90 15.25
N GLN A 664 3.62 -25.52 15.82
CA GLN A 664 2.48 -26.41 16.04
C GLN A 664 1.86 -26.94 14.73
N GLN A 665 1.91 -26.17 13.64
CA GLN A 665 1.49 -26.68 12.32
C GLN A 665 2.49 -27.67 11.73
N LEU A 666 3.77 -27.55 12.08
CA LEU A 666 4.85 -28.45 11.63
C LEU A 666 5.08 -29.63 12.59
N ARG A 667 4.39 -29.64 13.72
CA ARG A 667 4.60 -30.55 14.86
C ARG A 667 4.83 -32.01 14.46
N ASP A 668 3.90 -32.59 13.69
CA ASP A 668 3.95 -34.01 13.33
C ASP A 668 5.21 -34.34 12.51
N ARG A 669 5.67 -33.41 11.66
CA ARG A 669 6.90 -33.57 10.87
C ARG A 669 8.14 -33.36 11.72
N LEU A 670 8.11 -32.46 12.70
CA LEU A 670 9.24 -32.21 13.59
C LEU A 670 9.49 -33.41 14.52
N LEU A 671 8.43 -33.95 15.12
CA LEU A 671 8.51 -35.12 16.01
C LEU A 671 8.98 -36.39 15.28
N ALA A 672 8.69 -36.50 13.98
CA ALA A 672 9.09 -37.67 13.18
C ALA A 672 10.56 -37.62 12.70
N ASN A 673 11.23 -36.48 12.82
CA ASN A 673 12.51 -36.20 12.16
C ASN A 673 13.65 -35.92 13.15
N GLY A 674 14.87 -36.22 12.73
CA GLY A 674 16.10 -35.87 13.45
C GLY A 674 16.62 -34.46 13.08
N PHE A 675 17.81 -34.13 13.57
CA PHE A 675 18.44 -32.82 13.40
C PHE A 675 18.58 -32.39 11.92
N ASN A 676 19.12 -33.26 11.07
CA ASN A 676 19.42 -32.94 9.68
C ASN A 676 18.14 -32.72 8.85
N GLU A 677 17.14 -33.57 9.07
CA GLU A 677 15.84 -33.48 8.41
C GLU A 677 15.09 -32.21 8.84
N CYS A 678 15.21 -31.80 10.11
CA CYS A 678 14.68 -30.53 10.59
C CYS A 678 15.35 -29.33 9.91
N ILE A 679 16.67 -29.34 9.72
CA ILE A 679 17.39 -28.25 9.00
C ILE A 679 16.88 -28.12 7.56
N LEU A 680 16.68 -29.25 6.87
CA LEU A 680 16.12 -29.24 5.52
C LEU A 680 14.68 -28.72 5.50
N LEU A 681 13.86 -29.11 6.47
CA LEU A 681 12.46 -28.66 6.59
C LEU A 681 12.33 -27.14 6.74
N PHE A 682 13.26 -26.47 7.43
CA PHE A 682 13.22 -25.01 7.59
C PHE A 682 13.90 -24.25 6.45
N SER A 683 14.80 -24.92 5.71
CA SER A 683 15.38 -24.36 4.50
C SER A 683 14.35 -24.26 3.37
N ASP A 684 13.42 -25.22 3.31
CA ASP A 684 12.28 -25.24 2.40
C ASP A 684 10.98 -25.42 3.20
N LEU A 685 10.52 -24.32 3.80
CA LEU A 685 9.39 -24.35 4.72
C LEU A 685 8.12 -24.81 3.99
N PRO A 686 7.42 -25.87 4.48
CA PRO A 686 6.15 -26.27 3.92
C PRO A 686 5.12 -25.15 3.94
N GLU A 687 4.10 -25.26 3.08
CA GLU A 687 3.04 -24.26 3.07
C GLU A 687 2.34 -24.18 4.44
N ILE A 688 2.41 -22.99 5.05
CA ILE A 688 1.71 -22.65 6.29
C ILE A 688 0.36 -22.03 5.98
N ASP A 689 -0.68 -22.51 6.67
CA ASP A 689 -2.01 -21.90 6.68
C ASP A 689 -1.99 -20.70 7.64
N ILE A 690 -2.11 -19.50 7.06
CA ILE A 690 -2.05 -18.25 7.80
C ILE A 690 -3.31 -17.98 8.60
N GLU A 691 -4.48 -18.39 8.12
CA GLU A 691 -5.73 -18.21 8.85
C GLU A 691 -5.73 -19.05 10.12
N ARG A 692 -5.27 -20.31 10.00
CA ARG A 692 -4.99 -21.16 11.16
C ARG A 692 -3.93 -20.54 12.07
N CYS A 693 -2.83 -20.03 11.51
CA CYS A 693 -1.75 -19.41 12.29
C CYS A 693 -2.24 -18.20 13.11
N VAL A 694 -3.05 -17.33 12.52
CA VAL A 694 -3.65 -16.18 13.20
C VAL A 694 -4.59 -16.62 14.31
N ARG A 695 -5.49 -17.58 14.03
CA ARG A 695 -6.42 -18.10 15.05
C ARG A 695 -5.67 -18.73 16.23
N GLU A 696 -4.69 -19.59 15.96
CA GLU A 696 -3.92 -20.25 17.01
C GLU A 696 -3.05 -19.27 17.78
N SER A 697 -2.39 -18.30 17.13
CA SER A 697 -1.62 -17.27 17.84
C SER A 697 -2.48 -16.41 18.77
N ILE A 698 -3.71 -16.05 18.39
CA ILE A 698 -4.66 -15.38 19.29
C ILE A 698 -5.02 -16.28 20.48
N ASN A 699 -5.26 -17.58 20.25
CA ASN A 699 -5.56 -18.53 21.31
C ASN A 699 -4.39 -18.65 22.29
N LEU A 700 -3.18 -18.89 21.78
CA LEU A 700 -1.94 -18.98 22.55
C LEU A 700 -1.72 -17.70 23.37
N PHE A 701 -1.89 -16.53 22.76
CA PHE A 701 -1.75 -15.25 23.46
C PHE A 701 -2.73 -15.09 24.62
N ARG A 702 -3.98 -15.54 24.48
CA ARG A 702 -4.98 -15.50 25.56
C ARG A 702 -4.67 -16.42 26.73
N TRP A 703 -3.96 -17.52 26.47
CA TRP A 703 -3.59 -18.51 27.48
C TRP A 703 -2.20 -18.30 28.08
N THR A 704 -1.41 -17.39 27.52
CA THR A 704 -0.06 -17.08 27.99
C THR A 704 -0.12 -16.03 29.10
N PRO A 705 0.35 -16.33 30.32
CA PRO A 705 0.48 -15.33 31.37
C PRO A 705 1.49 -14.24 30.95
N LYS A 706 1.26 -12.98 31.35
CA LYS A 706 2.10 -11.86 30.90
C LYS A 706 3.57 -12.03 31.30
N SER A 707 3.79 -12.45 32.55
CA SER A 707 5.09 -12.72 33.16
C SER A 707 5.88 -13.85 32.50
N ALA A 708 5.21 -14.74 31.76
CA ALA A 708 5.85 -15.81 31.00
C ALA A 708 6.66 -15.27 29.81
N THR A 709 6.30 -14.09 29.31
CA THR A 709 6.95 -13.42 28.17
C THR A 709 7.79 -12.21 28.60
N TYR A 710 8.07 -12.09 29.90
CA TYR A 710 8.86 -10.99 30.44
C TYR A 710 10.26 -10.96 29.83
N ARG A 711 10.71 -9.75 29.46
CA ARG A 711 12.04 -9.48 28.91
C ARG A 711 12.63 -8.26 29.57
N GLN A 712 13.87 -8.36 30.05
CA GLN A 712 14.61 -7.24 30.60
C GLN A 712 14.96 -6.22 29.51
N TYR A 713 15.28 -6.68 28.29
CA TYR A 713 15.65 -5.82 27.17
C TYR A 713 14.45 -5.39 26.30
N ALA A 714 13.21 -5.54 26.77
CA ALA A 714 12.04 -4.98 26.10
C ALA A 714 11.93 -3.46 26.31
N GLN A 715 11.16 -2.78 25.45
CA GLN A 715 10.90 -1.35 25.59
C GLN A 715 10.26 -1.06 26.96
N PRO A 716 10.79 -0.10 27.74
CA PRO A 716 10.17 0.29 29.01
C PRO A 716 8.80 0.95 28.78
N PRO A 717 7.84 0.78 29.70
CA PRO A 717 6.53 1.43 29.61
C PRO A 717 6.68 2.96 29.62
N ARG A 718 5.90 3.67 28.81
CA ARG A 718 5.94 5.15 28.79
C ARG A 718 5.36 5.68 30.10
N GLN A 719 5.95 6.73 30.66
CA GLN A 719 5.36 7.42 31.81
C GLN A 719 4.07 8.12 31.34
N ALA A 720 2.91 7.66 31.82
CA ALA A 720 1.64 8.30 31.52
C ALA A 720 1.65 9.77 31.97
N SER A 721 1.34 10.70 31.07
CA SER A 721 1.10 12.09 31.43
C SER A 721 -0.15 12.17 32.31
N GLU A 722 -0.02 12.83 33.47
CA GLU A 722 -1.07 13.03 34.47
C GLU A 722 -2.39 13.50 33.84
N THR A 723 -3.29 12.57 33.55
CA THR A 723 -4.68 12.88 33.23
C THR A 723 -5.56 12.00 34.11
N ASN A 724 -6.16 12.65 35.11
CA ASN A 724 -7.09 12.06 36.05
C ASN A 724 -8.32 11.52 35.30
N GLY A 725 -8.44 10.19 35.22
CA GLY A 725 -9.60 9.50 34.67
C GLY A 725 -9.75 8.13 35.29
N THR A 726 -10.94 7.85 35.82
CA THR A 726 -11.38 6.63 36.51
C THR A 726 -10.96 5.33 35.83
N ARG A 727 -10.35 4.41 36.60
CA ARG A 727 -10.05 3.01 36.21
C ARG A 727 -11.34 2.26 35.84
N SER A 728 -11.79 2.37 34.59
CA SER A 728 -12.93 1.61 34.07
C SER A 728 -12.43 0.54 33.10
N SER A 729 -12.64 -0.73 33.47
CA SER A 729 -12.68 -1.93 32.62
C SER A 729 -11.81 -1.91 31.36
N MET A 730 -10.48 -1.97 31.52
CA MET A 730 -9.55 -2.08 30.40
C MET A 730 -9.40 -3.54 29.94
N SER A 731 -9.51 -3.78 28.63
CA SER A 731 -9.35 -5.08 27.98
C SER A 731 -7.89 -5.55 28.01
N CYS A 732 -7.63 -6.86 28.17
CA CYS A 732 -6.28 -7.46 28.15
C CYS A 732 -5.51 -7.26 26.83
N PHE A 733 -6.18 -6.74 25.80
CA PHE A 733 -5.61 -6.40 24.50
C PHE A 733 -5.33 -4.90 24.31
N SER A 734 -5.59 -4.04 25.31
CA SER A 734 -5.28 -2.61 25.20
C SER A 734 -3.78 -2.36 25.35
N ALA A 735 -3.22 -1.52 24.47
CA ALA A 735 -1.82 -1.06 24.54
C ALA A 735 -1.50 -0.38 25.89
N ASP A 736 -2.50 0.27 26.49
CA ASP A 736 -2.35 1.04 27.73
C ASP A 736 -2.51 0.16 28.99
N TYR A 737 -2.90 -1.12 28.87
CA TYR A 737 -3.06 -2.03 30.03
C TYR A 737 -1.74 -2.68 30.48
N GLN A 738 -0.66 -2.50 29.73
CA GLN A 738 0.70 -2.93 30.11
C GLN A 738 1.53 -1.81 30.72
N GLU A 739 1.02 -0.57 30.72
CA GLU A 739 1.63 0.59 31.39
C GLU A 739 1.14 0.72 32.85
N ALA A 740 0.74 -0.39 33.48
CA ALA A 740 0.46 -0.42 34.90
C ALA A 740 1.78 -0.30 35.69
N PRO A 741 1.85 0.54 36.74
CA PRO A 741 3.06 0.68 37.55
C PRO A 741 3.43 -0.66 38.18
N ARG A 742 4.74 -0.97 38.21
CA ARG A 742 5.29 -2.18 38.84
C ARG A 742 4.80 -2.26 40.29
N SER A 743 4.06 -3.32 40.60
CA SER A 743 3.69 -3.68 41.97
C SER A 743 4.85 -4.44 42.63
N ASP A 744 4.88 -4.53 43.96
CA ASP A 744 5.81 -5.41 44.69
C ASP A 744 5.62 -6.91 44.35
N LEU A 745 4.54 -7.26 43.64
CA LEU A 745 4.20 -8.61 43.19
C LEU A 745 4.61 -8.87 41.73
N SER A 746 5.20 -7.87 41.06
CA SER A 746 5.71 -7.97 39.70
C SER A 746 7.05 -8.73 39.66
N ARG A 747 7.39 -9.28 38.49
CA ARG A 747 8.59 -10.11 38.30
C ARG A 747 9.86 -9.24 38.21
N ASP A 748 10.86 -9.59 39.01
CA ASP A 748 12.22 -9.03 38.90
C ASP A 748 13.00 -9.61 37.71
N SER A 749 13.93 -8.81 37.16
CA SER A 749 14.87 -9.27 36.14
C SER A 749 15.90 -10.25 36.73
N ILE A 750 16.26 -11.27 35.96
CA ILE A 750 17.31 -12.25 36.29
C ILE A 750 18.44 -12.19 35.28
N LYS A 751 19.61 -12.73 35.65
CA LYS A 751 20.73 -12.81 34.72
C LYS A 751 20.40 -13.78 33.58
N LEU A 752 20.96 -13.50 32.39
CA LEU A 752 20.72 -14.30 31.20
C LEU A 752 21.15 -15.77 31.36
N ASP A 753 22.24 -16.03 32.08
CA ASP A 753 22.70 -17.41 32.34
C ASP A 753 21.71 -18.20 33.19
N ASP A 754 21.08 -17.54 34.17
CA ASP A 754 20.04 -18.15 35.01
C ASP A 754 18.77 -18.39 34.19
N LEU A 755 18.40 -17.45 33.29
CA LEU A 755 17.26 -17.60 32.39
C LEU A 755 17.45 -18.78 31.43
N LYS A 756 18.65 -18.95 30.87
CA LYS A 756 19.00 -20.06 29.96
C LYS A 756 18.99 -21.42 30.65
N ALA A 757 19.26 -21.45 31.95
CA ALA A 757 19.19 -22.68 32.75
C ALA A 757 17.74 -23.13 33.03
N GLU A 758 16.75 -22.27 32.81
CA GLU A 758 15.33 -22.56 33.05
C GLU A 758 14.63 -23.06 31.79
N VAL A 759 14.04 -24.25 31.86
CA VAL A 759 13.27 -24.85 30.76
C VAL A 759 11.86 -24.26 30.67
N SER A 760 11.26 -23.91 31.82
CA SER A 760 9.90 -23.39 31.90
C SER A 760 9.87 -21.91 32.28
N PRO A 761 8.89 -21.12 31.80
CA PRO A 761 8.80 -19.71 32.12
C PRO A 761 8.39 -19.47 33.58
N ARG A 762 8.97 -18.46 34.24
CA ARG A 762 8.52 -18.03 35.58
C ARG A 762 7.23 -17.21 35.50
N ILE A 763 6.33 -17.47 36.46
CA ILE A 763 5.09 -16.74 36.65
C ILE A 763 5.22 -15.78 37.84
N SER A 764 4.78 -14.52 37.69
CA SER A 764 4.76 -13.56 38.79
C SER A 764 3.67 -13.91 39.81
N ALA A 765 3.80 -13.41 41.04
CA ALA A 765 2.76 -13.58 42.05
C ALA A 765 1.44 -12.90 41.61
N GLU A 766 1.54 -11.74 40.96
CA GLU A 766 0.39 -11.03 40.37
C GLU A 766 -0.36 -11.88 39.34
N ASP A 767 0.35 -12.45 38.35
CA ASP A 767 -0.27 -13.31 37.35
C ASP A 767 -0.82 -14.59 37.97
N LEU A 768 -0.16 -15.15 38.99
CA LEU A 768 -0.65 -16.33 39.69
C LEU A 768 -1.98 -16.05 40.40
N ILE A 769 -2.12 -14.87 41.03
CA ILE A 769 -3.37 -14.43 41.66
C ILE A 769 -4.46 -14.30 40.60
N ASP A 770 -4.18 -13.60 39.49
CA ASP A 770 -5.12 -13.42 38.38
C ASP A 770 -5.59 -14.78 37.82
N LEU A 771 -4.68 -15.72 37.62
CA LEU A 771 -4.99 -17.08 37.17
C LEU A 771 -5.84 -17.86 38.19
N CYS A 772 -5.57 -17.69 39.48
CA CYS A 772 -6.36 -18.33 40.55
C CYS A 772 -7.77 -17.72 40.66
N GLU A 773 -7.91 -16.39 40.60
CA GLU A 773 -9.20 -15.70 40.66
C GLU A 773 -10.12 -16.03 39.48
N LEU A 774 -9.55 -16.23 38.28
CA LEU A 774 -10.30 -16.72 37.10
C LEU A 774 -10.90 -18.14 37.31
N THR A 775 -10.36 -18.91 38.25
CA THR A 775 -10.81 -20.25 38.61
C THR A 775 -11.75 -20.34 39.83
N GLY A 776 -11.83 -19.28 40.66
CA GLY A 776 -12.66 -19.25 41.87
C GLY A 776 -14.17 -18.96 41.65
N PRO A 777 -15.03 -19.16 42.67
CA PRO A 777 -16.40 -18.66 42.67
C PRO A 777 -16.40 -17.13 42.78
N SER A 778 -17.07 -16.51 41.81
CA SER A 778 -17.10 -15.08 41.49
C SER A 778 -17.30 -14.10 42.67
N HIS A 779 -16.32 -13.21 42.86
CA HIS A 779 -16.53 -11.86 43.40
C HIS A 779 -15.81 -10.80 42.54
N SER A 780 -15.97 -10.81 41.21
CA SER A 780 -15.62 -9.65 40.39
C SER A 780 -16.56 -9.51 39.19
N LYS A 781 -16.97 -8.26 38.94
CA LYS A 781 -18.04 -7.85 38.02
C LYS A 781 -17.54 -7.75 36.58
N THR A 782 -17.35 -8.87 35.88
CA THR A 782 -17.23 -8.87 34.40
C THR A 782 -18.20 -9.87 33.76
N PRO A 783 -18.85 -9.53 32.63
CA PRO A 783 -19.87 -10.36 32.02
C PRO A 783 -19.22 -11.40 31.11
N VAL A 784 -18.75 -12.51 31.68
CA VAL A 784 -18.58 -13.75 30.93
C VAL A 784 -19.53 -14.78 31.54
N LYS A 785 -20.67 -15.02 30.87
CA LYS A 785 -21.59 -16.11 31.19
C LYS A 785 -20.79 -17.42 31.22
N LYS A 786 -20.45 -17.95 32.40
CA LYS A 786 -19.99 -19.34 32.54
C LYS A 786 -21.20 -20.26 32.41
N THR A 787 -21.12 -21.23 31.51
CA THR A 787 -21.88 -22.48 31.60
C THR A 787 -21.40 -23.23 32.85
N LYS A 788 -22.35 -23.64 33.69
CA LYS A 788 -22.11 -24.35 34.96
C LYS A 788 -21.63 -25.78 34.68
N SER A 789 -20.34 -25.99 34.40
CA SER A 789 -19.60 -27.27 34.49
C SER A 789 -18.25 -27.15 33.79
N SER A 790 -17.21 -26.65 34.47
CA SER A 790 -15.84 -26.84 33.95
C SER A 790 -14.88 -27.15 35.10
N LYS A 791 -14.10 -28.22 34.93
CA LYS A 791 -13.00 -28.61 35.83
C LYS A 791 -11.99 -27.44 36.00
N PRO A 792 -11.26 -27.37 37.13
CA PRO A 792 -10.30 -26.28 37.41
C PRO A 792 -9.23 -26.15 36.32
N LYS A 793 -8.95 -24.90 35.88
CA LYS A 793 -8.04 -24.61 34.75
C LYS A 793 -6.55 -24.56 35.14
N LEU A 794 -6.25 -24.49 36.42
CA LEU A 794 -4.91 -24.33 36.99
C LEU A 794 -4.71 -25.35 38.12
N LEU A 795 -3.50 -25.90 38.24
CA LEU A 795 -3.06 -26.65 39.40
C LEU A 795 -1.78 -26.02 39.95
N VAL A 796 -1.76 -25.70 41.24
CA VAL A 796 -0.56 -25.22 41.93
C VAL A 796 0.07 -26.38 42.68
N VAL A 797 1.35 -26.64 42.42
CA VAL A 797 2.13 -27.72 43.01
C VAL A 797 3.20 -27.09 43.89
N ASP A 798 3.09 -27.29 45.20
CA ASP A 798 4.05 -26.78 46.17
C ASP A 798 5.08 -27.87 46.49
N ILE A 799 6.33 -27.63 46.10
CA ILE A 799 7.43 -28.59 46.26
C ILE A 799 8.24 -28.39 47.54
N ARG A 800 7.82 -27.47 48.42
CA ARG A 800 8.43 -27.28 49.74
C ARG A 800 8.19 -28.51 50.62
N ASN A 801 8.97 -28.62 51.69
CA ASN A 801 8.74 -29.66 52.69
C ASN A 801 7.33 -29.50 53.29
N SER A 802 6.77 -30.59 53.81
CA SER A 802 5.39 -30.59 54.30
C SER A 802 5.20 -29.70 55.54
N GLU A 803 6.26 -29.39 56.28
CA GLU A 803 6.19 -28.46 57.42
C GLU A 803 5.90 -27.03 56.95
N ASP A 804 6.65 -26.55 55.95
CA ASP A 804 6.47 -25.22 55.35
C ASP A 804 5.12 -25.08 54.65
N PHE A 805 4.66 -26.14 53.99
CA PHE A 805 3.32 -26.18 53.38
C PHE A 805 2.21 -26.04 54.43
N ASN A 806 2.33 -26.75 55.56
CA ASN A 806 1.36 -26.70 56.65
C ASN A 806 1.38 -25.36 57.39
N ARG A 807 2.53 -24.67 57.43
CA ARG A 807 2.63 -23.30 57.98
C ARG A 807 1.86 -22.27 57.14
N GLY A 808 1.77 -22.48 55.84
CA GLY A 808 0.97 -21.64 54.94
C GLY A 808 1.16 -22.03 53.47
N HIS A 809 0.05 -22.19 52.75
CA HIS A 809 0.03 -22.58 51.35
C HIS A 809 -1.06 -21.85 50.57
N ILE A 810 -0.94 -21.86 49.25
CA ILE A 810 -1.96 -21.32 48.33
C ILE A 810 -3.18 -22.24 48.36
N SER A 811 -4.37 -21.68 48.57
CA SER A 811 -5.60 -22.48 48.64
C SER A 811 -5.83 -23.31 47.37
N GLY A 812 -6.05 -24.61 47.55
CA GLY A 812 -6.24 -25.55 46.42
C GLY A 812 -4.95 -26.07 45.79
N SER A 813 -3.78 -25.73 46.33
CA SER A 813 -2.51 -26.34 45.92
C SER A 813 -2.33 -27.75 46.49
N ILE A 814 -1.50 -28.55 45.82
CA ILE A 814 -1.08 -29.87 46.30
C ILE A 814 0.38 -29.81 46.76
N ASN A 815 0.74 -30.53 47.83
CA ASN A 815 2.12 -30.63 48.29
C ASN A 815 2.81 -31.87 47.69
N VAL A 816 3.92 -31.65 46.97
CA VAL A 816 4.76 -32.72 46.40
C VAL A 816 6.22 -32.40 46.75
N PRO A 817 6.68 -32.71 47.98
CA PRO A 817 8.00 -32.28 48.43
C PRO A 817 9.13 -32.80 47.52
N PHE A 818 9.98 -31.91 47.03
CA PHE A 818 11.03 -32.21 46.05
C PHE A 818 11.92 -33.40 46.47
N ALA A 819 12.31 -33.45 47.75
CA ALA A 819 13.18 -34.51 48.29
C ALA A 819 12.60 -35.94 48.20
N SER A 820 11.28 -36.05 48.04
CA SER A 820 10.55 -37.33 47.93
C SER A 820 9.83 -37.48 46.59
N ALA A 821 9.93 -36.49 45.70
CA ALA A 821 9.16 -36.43 44.46
C ALA A 821 9.75 -37.31 43.36
N PHE A 822 11.07 -37.57 43.39
CA PHE A 822 11.80 -38.26 42.33
C PHE A 822 12.49 -39.53 42.80
N THR A 823 12.57 -40.55 41.93
CA THR A 823 13.36 -41.77 42.14
C THR A 823 14.84 -41.48 41.95
N ALA A 824 15.69 -42.46 42.25
CA ALA A 824 17.13 -42.35 42.00
C ALA A 824 17.45 -42.20 40.50
N GLU A 825 16.56 -42.66 39.61
CA GLU A 825 16.68 -42.47 38.15
C GLU A 825 16.13 -41.12 37.65
N GLY A 826 15.55 -40.28 38.53
CA GLY A 826 14.98 -38.99 38.18
C GLY A 826 13.51 -39.02 37.74
N ASP A 827 12.84 -40.17 37.84
CA ASP A 827 11.42 -40.31 37.50
C ASP A 827 10.53 -39.87 38.66
N LEU A 828 9.35 -39.31 38.35
CA LEU A 828 8.40 -38.90 39.39
C LEU A 828 7.83 -40.13 40.13
N VAL A 829 7.99 -40.17 41.45
CA VAL A 829 7.51 -41.25 42.32
C VAL A 829 5.98 -41.37 42.23
N GLN A 830 5.45 -42.58 42.09
CA GLN A 830 4.00 -42.81 42.09
C GLN A 830 3.42 -42.53 43.48
N CYS A 831 2.63 -41.45 43.59
CA CYS A 831 1.90 -41.07 44.79
C CYS A 831 0.48 -40.58 44.43
N PRO A 832 -0.43 -40.37 45.40
CA PRO A 832 -1.78 -39.84 45.13
C PRO A 832 -1.77 -38.49 44.40
N ALA A 833 -0.71 -37.69 44.61
CA ALA A 833 -0.51 -36.43 43.88
C ALA A 833 -0.19 -36.66 42.39
N THR A 834 0.45 -37.76 42.01
CA THR A 834 0.74 -38.12 40.61
C THR A 834 -0.54 -38.38 39.81
N ALA A 835 -1.53 -39.04 40.39
CA ALA A 835 -2.84 -39.22 39.76
C ALA A 835 -3.56 -37.88 39.55
N THR A 836 -3.42 -36.96 40.51
CA THR A 836 -3.92 -35.58 40.38
C THR A 836 -3.20 -34.85 39.25
N LEU A 837 -1.87 -34.89 39.17
CA LEU A 837 -1.08 -34.29 38.09
C LEU A 837 -1.49 -34.83 36.72
N GLN A 838 -1.64 -36.14 36.56
CA GLN A 838 -2.11 -36.77 35.32
C GLN A 838 -3.51 -36.30 34.91
N SER A 839 -4.40 -36.05 35.87
CA SER A 839 -5.75 -35.53 35.60
C SER A 839 -5.77 -34.09 35.06
N PHE A 840 -4.65 -33.36 35.18
CA PHE A 840 -4.43 -32.01 34.66
C PHE A 840 -3.58 -31.97 33.38
N LYS A 841 -3.32 -33.11 32.72
CA LYS A 841 -2.64 -33.14 31.41
C LYS A 841 -3.30 -32.16 30.42
N GLY A 842 -2.50 -31.31 29.78
CA GLY A 842 -2.97 -30.27 28.86
C GLY A 842 -3.55 -29.02 29.54
N ARG A 843 -3.27 -28.79 30.83
CA ARG A 843 -3.63 -27.58 31.58
C ARG A 843 -2.40 -26.92 32.18
N VAL A 844 -2.57 -25.67 32.63
CA VAL A 844 -1.50 -24.92 33.29
C VAL A 844 -1.22 -25.54 34.66
N VAL A 845 0.03 -25.90 34.89
CA VAL A 845 0.56 -26.36 36.18
C VAL A 845 1.62 -25.37 36.62
N VAL A 846 1.47 -24.80 37.82
CA VAL A 846 2.45 -23.85 38.38
C VAL A 846 3.16 -24.51 39.55
N ILE A 847 4.48 -24.57 39.48
CA ILE A 847 5.33 -25.15 40.51
C ILE A 847 5.84 -24.02 41.42
N VAL A 848 5.69 -24.19 42.73
CA VAL A 848 6.09 -23.22 43.75
C VAL A 848 7.07 -23.88 44.71
N GLY A 849 8.22 -23.23 44.96
CA GLY A 849 9.25 -23.75 45.84
C GLY A 849 10.23 -22.67 46.34
N ASN A 850 11.05 -23.03 47.32
CA ASN A 850 12.02 -22.12 47.94
C ASN A 850 13.34 -21.99 47.14
N ALA A 851 13.68 -23.02 46.36
CA ALA A 851 14.94 -23.09 45.63
C ALA A 851 14.66 -23.16 44.12
N VAL A 852 15.14 -22.16 43.38
CA VAL A 852 14.91 -22.02 41.94
C VAL A 852 15.40 -23.25 41.17
N LYS A 853 16.55 -23.82 41.54
CA LYS A 853 17.08 -25.04 40.90
C LYS A 853 16.16 -26.24 41.08
N ASN A 854 15.48 -26.35 42.22
CA ASN A 854 14.56 -27.45 42.50
C ASN A 854 13.19 -27.24 41.87
N THR A 855 12.80 -25.99 41.58
CA THR A 855 11.57 -25.69 40.84
C THR A 855 11.75 -25.80 39.33
N ALA A 856 12.98 -25.60 38.85
CA ALA A 856 13.33 -25.67 37.42
C ALA A 856 13.66 -27.10 36.95
N ALA A 857 14.20 -27.93 37.85
CA ALA A 857 14.29 -29.39 37.68
C ALA A 857 12.93 -30.03 37.95
#